data_AF-A0A3B9TAP3-F1
#
_entry.id   AF-A0A3B9TAP3-F1
#
_cell.length_a   1.000
_cell.length_b   1.000
_cell.length_c   1.000
_cell.angle_alpha   90.00
_cell.angle_beta   90.00
_cell.angle_gamma   90.00
#
_symmetry.space_group_name_H-M   'P 1'
#
loop_
_entity.id
_entity.type
_entity.pdbx_description
1 polymer ?
#
loop_
_entity_poly.entity_id
_entity_poly.type
_entity_poly.pdbx_seq_one_letter_code
_entity_poly.pdbx_strand_id
1 'polypeptide(L)'
;MRNFHKIILTLFTFVFALSISIANGQEAAKASDNTTGFNKHYFFNWNLGFTDFYGDMHPDKAFLSNNMFGGGINFGYQFSPVFAGRFNITSGRLLSASDYSVTEITTNYQYDTDLLRYKGQFTDFSAQLVVDFTNIFRKTADAKFGLYGFGGVGIMTHNANVFDFRDDEIYDHPFNGTDYGDYNNTLFIFPVGFGAKYALNNNFDLTLETSMRFTGYDLMDQTLGGNETFKNDRYQYTSLGLTYKLVDGFGQKFDTTRTTKVFNPYFYANVDFGFTDFFGDLHPDKVFGSSEMFGWGLKAGYQLHPIFGVRLNVLNGQLLSQSDYKITTFTASGMQYDTDLLRYKGVFTDVSGQLTVDFTNIFRDNYNSRFSLYGFGGVGVSFHNGNVYDMRDEDIYDHPHNASDYGNYRNKVIVFPAGLGAKYGLTQNMDVTLETSTRFSGYDLFDQTDGGNMAFVNDRYQFTSLGFTYKFINAAADVLGGDGVNKMIRNSSVVVYKVTPEVLQEKGGKVPYTISVTFPENYFGRGAVVNVAPVLKYGDKELPLASKTFVGEKVVGVDGQMVPYITGGTYTYSGVFDFVPEMASSTVMVSPVVYAPEAGVDPAFQNLAEAQIKIGDGVIHTEDFAGGNEQSLLADSGYESETLITKTAKLYFPKNEFTYNKREGINNSESATFARETANKFLAQGWEIKNIAINAYASPEGEETLNANLSNNRAKVGDKYIRSELQTLIKEKGSKINMKDCGGVEFAVIGNGPDWNGFMAALEASNMAEKNTILNVIKSASPSRKEAEIKNMILIYPELEKVLSPLRRAEITVNCYEPKRSAEEIAQLATTNPQVLTLQELLYAATLTEDKQSRENLYKTAATMFGNSWEAQTNYAYSEIQNGNYSSALTYLEKANALSPNNASVLNNMGVVYAKQGQWDKAKKYFTNAQSLGANNNYNLGVASIQFGEYEKALSLFGTRKCDVNVGLAQLMLGKYEDAKANLSCAEETCKVNYLLAVVGSRTFKDAEVFTGLKKAIEMNPKLKGKALNDREFIRYFNNEEFLSIVK
;
A
#
# COMPACT_ATOMS: atom_id res chain seq x y z
N MET A 1 -65.94 -7.69 -26.39
CA MET A 1 -65.04 -7.12 -25.35
C MET A 1 -64.81 -8.01 -24.12
N ARG A 2 -65.80 -8.77 -23.60
CA ARG A 2 -65.65 -9.54 -22.34
C ARG A 2 -64.77 -10.81 -22.42
N ASN A 3 -64.61 -11.42 -23.60
CA ASN A 3 -63.73 -12.59 -23.81
C ASN A 3 -62.27 -12.23 -24.09
N PHE A 4 -61.99 -11.00 -24.55
CA PHE A 4 -60.64 -10.53 -24.88
C PHE A 4 -59.80 -10.25 -23.62
N HIS A 5 -60.43 -9.69 -22.58
CA HIS A 5 -59.82 -9.52 -21.25
C HIS A 5 -59.46 -10.87 -20.60
N LYS A 6 -60.28 -11.91 -20.78
CA LYS A 6 -59.99 -13.25 -20.23
C LYS A 6 -58.87 -13.94 -20.99
N ILE A 7 -58.84 -13.86 -22.32
CA ILE A 7 -57.75 -14.42 -23.13
C ILE A 7 -56.42 -13.72 -22.82
N ILE A 8 -56.41 -12.39 -22.69
CA ILE A 8 -55.21 -11.63 -22.29
C ILE A 8 -54.77 -12.02 -20.88
N LEU A 9 -55.67 -12.10 -19.90
CA LEU A 9 -55.31 -12.45 -18.52
C LEU A 9 -54.83 -13.92 -18.42
N THR A 10 -55.43 -14.84 -19.17
CA THR A 10 -55.03 -16.25 -19.21
C THR A 10 -53.70 -16.43 -19.95
N LEU A 11 -53.44 -15.70 -21.05
CA LEU A 11 -52.10 -15.65 -21.66
C LEU A 11 -51.07 -15.00 -20.73
N PHE A 12 -51.43 -13.93 -20.00
CA PHE A 12 -50.56 -13.29 -19.03
C PHE A 12 -50.15 -14.26 -17.92
N THR A 13 -51.11 -15.04 -17.41
CA THR A 13 -50.86 -16.04 -16.36
C THR A 13 -50.07 -17.23 -16.88
N PHE A 14 -50.33 -17.68 -18.12
CA PHE A 14 -49.63 -18.80 -18.74
C PHE A 14 -48.19 -18.44 -19.12
N VAL A 15 -47.95 -17.24 -19.66
CA VAL A 15 -46.59 -16.75 -20.01
C VAL A 15 -45.78 -16.42 -18.75
N PHE A 16 -46.41 -15.86 -17.71
CA PHE A 16 -45.78 -15.64 -16.39
C PHE A 16 -45.45 -16.97 -15.68
N ALA A 17 -46.29 -17.99 -15.83
CA ALA A 17 -46.00 -19.34 -15.33
C ALA A 17 -44.91 -20.05 -16.16
N LEU A 18 -44.87 -19.87 -17.48
CA LEU A 18 -43.84 -20.42 -18.35
C LEU A 18 -42.47 -19.78 -18.07
N SER A 19 -42.41 -18.47 -17.81
CA SER A 19 -41.16 -17.78 -17.46
C SER A 19 -40.59 -18.24 -16.11
N ILE A 20 -41.44 -18.51 -15.11
CA ILE A 20 -41.04 -19.13 -13.83
C ILE A 20 -40.60 -20.59 -14.04
N SER A 21 -41.27 -21.33 -14.93
CA SER A 21 -40.94 -22.74 -15.20
C SER A 21 -39.63 -22.91 -15.97
N ILE A 22 -39.29 -21.96 -16.86
CA ILE A 22 -38.01 -21.92 -17.57
C ILE A 22 -36.88 -21.43 -16.63
N ALA A 23 -37.18 -20.50 -15.70
CA ALA A 23 -36.24 -20.08 -14.65
C ALA A 23 -35.87 -21.21 -13.67
N ASN A 24 -36.77 -22.18 -13.46
CA ASN A 24 -36.51 -23.38 -12.66
C ASN A 24 -35.88 -24.55 -13.45
N GLY A 25 -35.67 -24.40 -14.77
CA GLY A 25 -35.31 -25.49 -15.69
C GLY A 25 -33.92 -25.44 -16.31
N GLN A 26 -33.00 -24.59 -15.84
CA GLN A 26 -31.65 -24.47 -16.43
C GLN A 26 -30.53 -24.82 -15.46
N GLU A 27 -30.31 -26.12 -15.29
CA GLU A 27 -29.00 -26.68 -14.90
C GLU A 27 -28.17 -27.10 -16.13
N ALA A 28 -28.60 -26.77 -17.35
CA ALA A 28 -28.05 -27.33 -18.58
C ALA A 28 -27.80 -26.28 -19.69
N ALA A 29 -26.82 -25.39 -19.49
CA ALA A 29 -26.08 -24.74 -20.59
C ALA A 29 -24.80 -24.04 -20.08
N LYS A 30 -23.87 -24.80 -19.48
CA LYS A 30 -22.50 -24.32 -19.22
C LYS A 30 -21.71 -24.24 -20.52
N ALA A 31 -21.57 -23.04 -21.08
CA ALA A 31 -20.47 -22.69 -21.99
C ALA A 31 -20.33 -21.16 -22.09
N SER A 32 -19.57 -20.55 -21.17
CA SER A 32 -19.05 -19.20 -21.37
C SER A 32 -17.85 -19.27 -22.30
N ASP A 33 -17.98 -18.76 -23.53
CA ASP A 33 -16.85 -18.60 -24.43
C ASP A 33 -15.98 -17.43 -23.92
N ASN A 34 -14.78 -17.77 -23.44
CA ASN A 34 -13.97 -16.96 -22.53
C ASN A 34 -13.16 -15.86 -23.23
N THR A 35 -13.68 -15.30 -24.33
CA THR A 35 -12.93 -14.37 -25.21
C THR A 35 -13.59 -12.99 -25.35
N THR A 36 -14.86 -12.80 -24.97
CA THR A 36 -15.57 -11.51 -25.17
C THR A 36 -16.34 -10.96 -23.96
N GLY A 37 -16.51 -11.73 -22.88
CA GLY A 37 -17.23 -11.26 -21.68
C GLY A 37 -18.72 -10.95 -21.89
N PHE A 38 -19.35 -11.42 -22.98
CA PHE A 38 -20.78 -11.22 -23.26
C PHE A 38 -21.61 -12.44 -22.86
N ASN A 39 -22.64 -12.23 -22.04
CA ASN A 39 -23.59 -13.27 -21.66
C ASN A 39 -24.79 -13.26 -22.63
N LYS A 40 -24.93 -14.34 -23.40
CA LYS A 40 -26.11 -14.58 -24.23
C LYS A 40 -27.33 -14.67 -23.31
N HIS A 41 -28.42 -14.02 -23.68
CA HIS A 41 -29.60 -13.93 -22.83
C HIS A 41 -30.88 -13.86 -23.65
N TYR A 42 -31.97 -14.36 -23.05
CA TYR A 42 -33.32 -14.14 -23.56
C TYR A 42 -33.83 -12.79 -23.07
N PHE A 43 -34.67 -12.14 -23.87
CA PHE A 43 -35.34 -10.90 -23.47
C PHE A 43 -36.83 -10.92 -23.85
N PHE A 44 -37.59 -10.18 -23.07
CA PHE A 44 -39.03 -10.01 -23.22
C PHE A 44 -39.37 -8.53 -23.18
N ASN A 45 -40.08 -7.99 -24.18
CA ASN A 45 -40.44 -6.58 -24.24
C ASN A 45 -41.96 -6.43 -24.34
N TRP A 46 -42.53 -5.57 -23.49
CA TRP A 46 -43.91 -5.08 -23.62
C TRP A 46 -43.86 -3.66 -24.15
N ASN A 47 -44.63 -3.35 -25.19
CA ASN A 47 -44.67 -2.01 -25.78
C ASN A 47 -46.10 -1.52 -26.05
N LEU A 48 -46.27 -0.20 -25.97
CA LEU A 48 -47.51 0.52 -26.26
C LEU A 48 -47.17 1.72 -27.15
N GLY A 49 -48.05 2.04 -28.09
CA GLY A 49 -47.71 3.03 -29.10
C GLY A 49 -48.89 3.49 -29.96
N PHE A 50 -48.52 4.20 -31.01
CA PHE A 50 -49.44 4.74 -31.99
C PHE A 50 -49.13 4.20 -33.38
N THR A 51 -50.17 4.01 -34.17
CA THR A 51 -50.10 3.53 -35.54
C THR A 51 -50.58 4.60 -36.52
N ASP A 52 -49.91 4.67 -37.67
CA ASP A 52 -50.28 5.56 -38.78
C ASP A 52 -50.38 4.71 -40.06
N PHE A 53 -51.44 4.91 -40.85
CA PHE A 53 -51.74 4.10 -42.04
C PHE A 53 -51.52 4.92 -43.31
N TYR A 54 -50.88 4.31 -44.30
CA TYR A 54 -50.61 4.89 -45.61
C TYR A 54 -51.17 3.94 -46.67
N GLY A 55 -52.26 4.37 -47.31
CA GLY A 55 -52.93 3.64 -48.38
C GLY A 55 -53.61 4.60 -49.34
N ASP A 56 -54.26 4.05 -50.37
CA ASP A 56 -54.74 4.80 -51.53
C ASP A 56 -55.86 5.78 -51.22
N MET A 57 -56.65 5.56 -50.16
CA MET A 57 -57.62 6.57 -49.70
C MET A 57 -56.97 7.90 -49.30
N HIS A 58 -55.67 7.92 -48.95
CA HIS A 58 -54.99 9.14 -48.50
C HIS A 58 -53.44 9.03 -48.61
N PRO A 59 -52.85 9.32 -49.79
CA PRO A 59 -51.47 8.93 -50.09
C PRO A 59 -50.35 9.76 -49.42
N ASP A 60 -50.53 11.05 -49.14
CA ASP A 60 -49.45 11.91 -48.61
C ASP A 60 -49.80 12.61 -47.29
N LYS A 61 -49.04 12.32 -46.23
CA LYS A 61 -49.25 12.88 -44.88
C LYS A 61 -47.99 13.40 -44.21
N ALA A 62 -48.18 14.46 -43.42
CA ALA A 62 -47.28 14.85 -42.34
C ALA A 62 -47.37 13.85 -41.18
N PHE A 63 -46.25 13.63 -40.48
CA PHE A 63 -46.12 12.73 -39.33
C PHE A 63 -47.19 13.07 -38.24
N LEU A 64 -47.93 12.05 -37.76
CA LEU A 64 -48.94 12.10 -36.66
C LEU A 64 -50.35 12.63 -36.98
N SER A 65 -50.82 12.61 -38.22
CA SER A 65 -52.14 13.19 -38.57
C SER A 65 -53.35 12.36 -38.11
N ASN A 66 -53.35 11.01 -38.20
CA ASN A 66 -54.49 10.14 -37.83
C ASN A 66 -54.10 8.94 -36.94
N ASN A 67 -53.48 9.21 -35.79
CA ASN A 67 -52.95 8.16 -34.91
C ASN A 67 -54.04 7.31 -34.22
N MET A 68 -53.87 6.00 -34.26
CA MET A 68 -54.65 5.05 -33.46
C MET A 68 -53.75 4.31 -32.46
N PHE A 69 -54.32 3.82 -31.35
CA PHE A 69 -53.54 3.14 -30.32
C PHE A 69 -53.27 1.67 -30.68
N GLY A 70 -52.06 1.20 -30.41
CA GLY A 70 -51.63 -0.18 -30.56
C GLY A 70 -50.76 -0.65 -29.40
N GLY A 71 -50.61 -1.96 -29.27
CA GLY A 71 -49.75 -2.59 -28.27
C GLY A 71 -49.11 -3.86 -28.82
N GLY A 72 -47.95 -4.21 -28.26
CA GLY A 72 -47.21 -5.38 -28.72
C GLY A 72 -46.34 -6.02 -27.66
N ILE A 73 -45.92 -7.24 -27.98
CA ILE A 73 -45.00 -8.04 -27.18
C ILE A 73 -43.90 -8.59 -28.10
N ASN A 74 -42.65 -8.46 -27.66
CA ASN A 74 -41.52 -9.14 -28.30
C ASN A 74 -40.91 -10.20 -27.37
N PHE A 75 -40.56 -11.35 -27.93
CA PHE A 75 -39.69 -12.34 -27.29
C PHE A 75 -38.46 -12.57 -28.15
N GLY A 76 -37.27 -12.43 -27.59
CA GLY A 76 -36.04 -12.56 -28.37
C GLY A 76 -34.87 -13.17 -27.62
N TYR A 77 -33.83 -13.48 -28.38
CA TYR A 77 -32.59 -14.05 -27.90
C TYR A 77 -31.41 -13.25 -28.45
N GLN A 78 -30.62 -12.67 -27.56
CA GLN A 78 -29.40 -11.94 -27.88
C GLN A 78 -28.23 -12.93 -27.88
N PHE A 79 -27.77 -13.31 -29.07
CA PHE A 79 -26.74 -14.34 -29.25
C PHE A 79 -25.34 -13.77 -29.51
N SER A 80 -25.20 -12.46 -29.74
CA SER A 80 -23.92 -11.73 -29.72
C SER A 80 -24.13 -10.28 -29.24
N PRO A 81 -23.07 -9.51 -28.93
CA PRO A 81 -23.22 -8.08 -28.57
C PRO A 81 -23.93 -7.24 -29.64
N VAL A 82 -23.85 -7.65 -30.91
CA VAL A 82 -24.36 -6.90 -32.06
C VAL A 82 -25.69 -7.47 -32.57
N PHE A 83 -25.90 -8.79 -32.50
CA PHE A 83 -27.01 -9.46 -33.18
C PHE A 83 -27.96 -10.14 -32.19
N ALA A 84 -29.26 -9.97 -32.46
CA ALA A 84 -30.34 -10.69 -31.79
C ALA A 84 -31.42 -11.11 -32.78
N GLY A 85 -32.12 -12.20 -32.47
CA GLY A 85 -33.36 -12.59 -33.15
C GLY A 85 -34.54 -12.37 -32.23
N ARG A 86 -35.67 -11.86 -32.75
CA ARG A 86 -36.91 -11.69 -31.98
C ARG A 86 -38.14 -12.10 -32.76
N PHE A 87 -39.15 -12.59 -32.05
CA PHE A 87 -40.52 -12.72 -32.50
C PHE A 87 -41.35 -11.57 -31.93
N ASN A 88 -42.13 -10.91 -32.77
CA ASN A 88 -43.03 -9.81 -32.42
C ASN A 88 -44.48 -10.23 -32.64
N ILE A 89 -45.35 -9.79 -31.73
CA ILE A 89 -46.80 -9.79 -31.89
C ILE A 89 -47.29 -8.37 -31.63
N THR A 90 -47.87 -7.70 -32.62
CA THR A 90 -48.46 -6.36 -32.45
C THR A 90 -49.93 -6.39 -32.84
N SER A 91 -50.79 -5.76 -32.03
CA SER A 91 -52.20 -5.57 -32.35
C SER A 91 -52.64 -4.14 -32.10
N GLY A 92 -53.50 -3.63 -32.95
CA GLY A 92 -53.94 -2.24 -32.88
C GLY A 92 -55.08 -1.95 -33.84
N ARG A 93 -55.28 -0.66 -34.06
CA ARG A 93 -56.28 -0.14 -35.00
C ARG A 93 -55.60 0.71 -36.05
N LEU A 94 -56.16 0.78 -37.25
CA LEU A 94 -55.70 1.65 -38.33
C LEU A 94 -56.84 2.60 -38.70
N LEU A 95 -56.50 3.80 -39.17
CA LEU A 95 -57.47 4.82 -39.55
C LEU A 95 -56.97 5.59 -40.78
N SER A 96 -57.81 5.70 -41.80
CA SER A 96 -57.62 6.58 -42.96
C SER A 96 -58.95 7.24 -43.31
N ALA A 97 -58.93 8.41 -43.94
CA ALA A 97 -60.12 9.11 -44.43
C ALA A 97 -59.80 9.77 -45.77
N SER A 98 -60.70 9.73 -46.74
CA SER A 98 -60.50 10.34 -48.05
C SER A 98 -60.80 11.84 -48.03
N ASP A 99 -59.94 12.66 -48.65
CA ASP A 99 -60.16 14.10 -48.86
C ASP A 99 -60.72 14.44 -50.27
N TYR A 100 -61.05 13.43 -51.08
CA TYR A 100 -61.38 13.62 -52.50
C TYR A 100 -62.89 13.80 -52.73
N SER A 101 -63.31 14.94 -53.30
CA SER A 101 -64.57 15.08 -54.04
C SER A 101 -64.26 15.13 -55.54
N VAL A 102 -64.60 14.10 -56.30
CA VAL A 102 -64.47 14.15 -57.77
C VAL A 102 -65.76 14.73 -58.35
N THR A 103 -65.71 15.94 -58.90
CA THR A 103 -66.71 16.40 -59.89
C THR A 103 -66.25 15.98 -61.27
N GLU A 104 -66.75 14.85 -61.78
CA GLU A 104 -66.72 14.57 -63.21
C GLU A 104 -67.82 15.37 -63.90
N ILE A 105 -67.45 16.32 -64.78
CA ILE A 105 -68.40 16.99 -65.67
C ILE A 105 -68.47 16.19 -66.97
N THR A 106 -69.30 15.16 -66.98
CA THR A 106 -69.77 14.54 -68.22
C THR A 106 -71.24 14.14 -68.06
N THR A 107 -72.12 14.95 -68.68
CA THR A 107 -73.56 14.73 -68.88
C THR A 107 -74.46 14.66 -67.63
N ASN A 108 -75.00 15.84 -67.24
CA ASN A 108 -76.32 16.09 -66.61
C ASN A 108 -76.90 15.17 -65.50
N TYR A 109 -76.09 14.39 -64.78
CA TYR A 109 -76.45 13.79 -63.50
C TYR A 109 -75.32 14.01 -62.50
N GLN A 110 -75.59 14.78 -61.43
CA GLN A 110 -74.69 14.87 -60.26
C GLN A 110 -74.88 13.60 -59.43
N TYR A 111 -73.83 12.79 -59.32
CA TYR A 111 -73.66 11.86 -58.22
C TYR A 111 -72.64 12.47 -57.26
N ASP A 112 -73.06 12.70 -56.01
CA ASP A 112 -72.19 13.12 -54.92
C ASP A 112 -71.33 11.90 -54.54
N THR A 113 -70.01 11.97 -54.67
CA THR A 113 -69.12 10.84 -54.35
C THR A 113 -68.78 10.86 -52.85
N ASP A 114 -68.97 9.71 -52.20
CA ASP A 114 -68.99 9.57 -50.74
C ASP A 114 -67.65 9.89 -50.06
N LEU A 115 -67.70 10.63 -48.94
CA LEU A 115 -66.56 10.85 -48.05
C LEU A 115 -66.29 9.54 -47.28
N LEU A 116 -65.34 8.72 -47.72
CA LEU A 116 -65.09 7.42 -47.13
C LEU A 116 -64.05 7.48 -46.00
N ARG A 117 -64.28 6.71 -44.93
CA ARG A 117 -63.34 6.52 -43.81
C ARG A 117 -63.03 5.04 -43.62
N TYR A 118 -61.77 4.70 -43.70
CA TYR A 118 -61.23 3.39 -43.38
C TYR A 118 -60.96 3.26 -41.87
N LYS A 119 -61.44 2.18 -41.25
CA LYS A 119 -61.04 1.79 -39.89
C LYS A 119 -60.79 0.30 -39.81
N GLY A 120 -59.52 -0.07 -39.67
CA GLY A 120 -59.07 -1.45 -39.53
C GLY A 120 -58.76 -1.84 -38.10
N GLN A 121 -58.97 -3.11 -37.74
CA GLN A 121 -58.24 -3.75 -36.64
C GLN A 121 -57.22 -4.72 -37.21
N PHE A 122 -56.04 -4.79 -36.60
CA PHE A 122 -55.02 -5.73 -37.04
C PHE A 122 -54.36 -6.47 -35.90
N THR A 123 -53.81 -7.63 -36.23
CA THR A 123 -52.84 -8.37 -35.41
C THR A 123 -51.77 -8.92 -36.34
N ASP A 124 -50.52 -8.52 -36.12
CA ASP A 124 -49.36 -9.04 -36.83
C ASP A 124 -48.51 -9.98 -35.98
N PHE A 125 -47.83 -10.90 -36.66
CA PHE A 125 -46.85 -11.82 -36.12
C PHE A 125 -45.62 -11.78 -37.02
N SER A 126 -44.44 -11.47 -36.49
CA SER A 126 -43.22 -11.40 -37.31
C SER A 126 -41.99 -11.96 -36.61
N ALA A 127 -41.06 -12.48 -37.40
CA ALA A 127 -39.71 -12.86 -36.98
C ALA A 127 -38.73 -11.83 -37.54
N GLN A 128 -37.89 -11.27 -36.67
CA GLN A 128 -37.04 -10.12 -36.98
C GLN A 128 -35.60 -10.34 -36.51
N LEU A 129 -34.64 -9.90 -37.32
CA LEU A 129 -33.24 -9.75 -36.94
C LEU A 129 -33.04 -8.33 -36.41
N VAL A 130 -32.37 -8.21 -35.26
CA VAL A 130 -32.00 -6.96 -34.62
C VAL A 130 -30.48 -6.79 -34.69
N VAL A 131 -30.05 -5.59 -35.07
CA VAL A 131 -28.64 -5.19 -35.18
C VAL A 131 -28.40 -3.98 -34.28
N ASP A 132 -27.59 -4.16 -33.23
CA ASP A 132 -27.18 -3.11 -32.30
C ASP A 132 -25.97 -2.35 -32.85
N PHE A 133 -26.22 -1.14 -33.37
CA PHE A 133 -25.20 -0.29 -33.97
C PHE A 133 -24.19 0.24 -32.95
N THR A 134 -24.56 0.29 -31.68
CA THR A 134 -23.71 0.81 -30.61
C THR A 134 -22.57 -0.15 -30.32
N ASN A 135 -22.85 -1.45 -30.41
CA ASN A 135 -21.89 -2.50 -30.15
C ASN A 135 -21.07 -2.92 -31.39
N ILE A 136 -21.37 -2.43 -32.60
CA ILE A 136 -20.55 -2.67 -33.80
C ILE A 136 -19.14 -2.07 -33.63
N PHE A 137 -19.04 -0.89 -33.00
CA PHE A 137 -17.79 -0.14 -32.87
C PHE A 137 -17.17 -0.15 -31.47
N ARG A 138 -17.80 -0.85 -30.51
CA ARG A 138 -17.34 -0.98 -29.12
C ARG A 138 -16.82 -2.40 -28.86
N LYS A 139 -15.70 -2.51 -28.15
CA LYS A 139 -15.09 -3.81 -27.76
C LYS A 139 -15.74 -4.46 -26.53
N THR A 140 -16.77 -3.86 -25.94
CA THR A 140 -17.41 -4.32 -24.69
C THR A 140 -18.92 -4.26 -24.81
N ALA A 141 -19.60 -5.31 -24.36
CA ALA A 141 -21.06 -5.38 -24.33
C ALA A 141 -21.65 -4.50 -23.21
N ASP A 142 -22.88 -4.04 -23.43
CA ASP A 142 -23.76 -3.30 -22.51
C ASP A 142 -23.47 -1.81 -22.27
N ALA A 143 -23.64 -1.03 -23.35
CA ALA A 143 -23.85 0.41 -23.25
C ALA A 143 -25.17 0.74 -22.51
N LYS A 144 -25.11 1.66 -21.53
CA LYS A 144 -26.32 2.15 -20.82
C LYS A 144 -27.34 2.80 -21.75
N PHE A 145 -26.91 3.31 -22.90
CA PHE A 145 -27.76 3.74 -24.00
C PHE A 145 -27.30 3.06 -25.28
N GLY A 146 -28.22 2.57 -26.11
CA GLY A 146 -27.90 1.95 -27.38
C GLY A 146 -28.92 2.27 -28.48
N LEU A 147 -28.44 2.44 -29.70
CA LEU A 147 -29.23 2.49 -30.93
C LEU A 147 -29.15 1.15 -31.68
N TYR A 148 -30.29 0.71 -32.21
CA TYR A 148 -30.39 -0.52 -32.97
C TYR A 148 -31.35 -0.38 -34.15
N GLY A 149 -31.15 -1.20 -35.17
CA GLY A 149 -32.07 -1.39 -36.29
C GLY A 149 -32.64 -2.79 -36.27
N PHE A 150 -33.79 -2.98 -36.90
CA PHE A 150 -34.38 -4.31 -37.07
C PHE A 150 -35.12 -4.45 -38.39
N GLY A 151 -35.14 -5.68 -38.90
CA GLY A 151 -35.84 -6.04 -40.14
C GLY A 151 -36.28 -7.49 -40.11
N GLY A 152 -37.40 -7.81 -40.73
CA GLY A 152 -37.94 -9.17 -40.68
C GLY A 152 -39.02 -9.47 -41.70
N VAL A 153 -39.67 -10.62 -41.47
CA VAL A 153 -40.80 -11.11 -42.25
C VAL A 153 -41.91 -11.54 -41.29
N GLY A 154 -43.16 -11.40 -41.70
CA GLY A 154 -44.30 -11.75 -40.87
C GLY A 154 -45.58 -11.95 -41.65
N ILE A 155 -46.63 -12.23 -40.90
CA ILE A 155 -48.00 -12.34 -41.37
C ILE A 155 -48.86 -11.39 -40.53
N MET A 156 -49.75 -10.66 -41.18
CA MET A 156 -50.71 -9.77 -40.56
C MET A 156 -52.11 -10.29 -40.85
N THR A 157 -52.93 -10.35 -39.82
CA THR A 157 -54.37 -10.47 -39.97
C THR A 157 -54.99 -9.10 -39.76
N HIS A 158 -55.89 -8.70 -40.65
CA HIS A 158 -56.63 -7.46 -40.51
C HIS A 158 -58.11 -7.67 -40.81
N ASN A 159 -58.94 -6.79 -40.26
CA ASN A 159 -60.35 -6.69 -40.60
C ASN A 159 -60.69 -5.21 -40.77
N ALA A 160 -61.17 -4.84 -41.94
CA ALA A 160 -61.49 -3.47 -42.31
C ALA A 160 -63.00 -3.26 -42.44
N ASN A 161 -63.46 -2.12 -41.94
CA ASN A 161 -64.75 -1.56 -42.33
C ASN A 161 -64.50 -0.18 -42.96
N VAL A 162 -65.20 0.11 -44.05
CA VAL A 162 -65.27 1.42 -44.67
C VAL A 162 -66.61 2.06 -44.31
N PHE A 163 -66.60 3.34 -43.92
CA PHE A 163 -67.78 4.09 -43.49
C PHE A 163 -67.96 5.34 -44.35
N ASP A 164 -69.21 5.73 -44.62
CA ASP A 164 -69.50 7.10 -45.07
C ASP A 164 -69.41 8.06 -43.88
N PHE A 165 -68.69 9.16 -44.06
CA PHE A 165 -68.48 10.21 -43.07
C PHE A 165 -69.77 10.92 -42.63
N ARG A 166 -70.81 10.92 -43.46
CA ARG A 166 -72.06 11.66 -43.24
C ARG A 166 -73.03 10.91 -42.31
N ASP A 167 -73.17 9.60 -42.50
CA ASP A 167 -74.29 8.82 -41.92
C ASP A 167 -73.85 7.63 -41.04
N ASP A 168 -72.53 7.35 -40.95
CA ASP A 168 -71.94 6.26 -40.14
C ASP A 168 -72.42 4.84 -40.55
N GLU A 169 -73.05 4.69 -41.74
CA GLU A 169 -73.41 3.38 -42.32
C GLU A 169 -72.15 2.64 -42.82
N ILE A 170 -72.12 1.31 -42.61
CA ILE A 170 -71.03 0.43 -43.05
C ILE A 170 -71.23 0.13 -44.53
N TYR A 171 -70.27 0.52 -45.37
CA TYR A 171 -70.13 -0.01 -46.71
C TYR A 171 -69.49 -1.41 -46.61
N ASP A 172 -70.33 -2.45 -46.69
CA ASP A 172 -69.85 -3.84 -46.74
C ASP A 172 -69.35 -4.15 -48.15
N HIS A 173 -68.03 -4.07 -48.35
CA HIS A 173 -67.32 -4.37 -49.60
C HIS A 173 -67.86 -3.63 -50.85
N PRO A 174 -67.53 -2.34 -51.05
CA PRO A 174 -68.05 -1.54 -52.17
C PRO A 174 -67.65 -2.05 -53.57
N PHE A 175 -66.70 -2.98 -53.68
CA PHE A 175 -66.26 -3.57 -54.95
C PHE A 175 -66.30 -5.12 -54.91
N ASN A 176 -67.50 -5.69 -54.87
CA ASN A 176 -67.69 -7.13 -55.12
C ASN A 176 -67.88 -7.38 -56.63
N GLY A 177 -66.83 -7.10 -57.41
CA GLY A 177 -66.76 -7.30 -58.86
C GLY A 177 -65.63 -8.25 -59.22
N THR A 178 -65.89 -9.21 -60.12
CA THR A 178 -65.01 -10.32 -60.53
C THR A 178 -63.66 -9.92 -61.16
N ASP A 179 -63.33 -8.63 -61.24
CA ASP A 179 -62.12 -8.10 -61.90
C ASP A 179 -61.04 -7.55 -60.95
N TYR A 180 -61.27 -7.49 -59.63
CA TYR A 180 -60.41 -6.75 -58.69
C TYR A 180 -59.83 -7.55 -57.50
N GLY A 181 -59.70 -8.87 -57.62
CA GLY A 181 -58.97 -9.73 -56.66
C GLY A 181 -59.70 -9.98 -55.33
N ASP A 182 -59.46 -11.14 -54.73
CA ASP A 182 -60.11 -11.51 -53.46
C ASP A 182 -59.58 -10.65 -52.30
N TYR A 183 -60.49 -10.00 -51.55
CA TYR A 183 -60.16 -9.30 -50.31
C TYR A 183 -59.57 -10.29 -49.30
N ASN A 184 -58.30 -10.11 -48.95
CA ASN A 184 -57.56 -11.06 -48.15
C ASN A 184 -57.31 -10.52 -46.74
N ASN A 185 -57.97 -11.13 -45.75
CA ASN A 185 -57.80 -10.75 -44.35
C ASN A 185 -56.43 -11.14 -43.77
N THR A 186 -55.59 -11.89 -44.49
CA THR A 186 -54.28 -12.38 -44.04
C THR A 186 -53.18 -12.09 -45.05
N LEU A 187 -52.25 -11.22 -44.70
CA LEU A 187 -51.24 -10.63 -45.59
C LEU A 187 -49.82 -10.98 -45.13
N PHE A 188 -48.86 -11.04 -46.04
CA PHE A 188 -47.45 -11.03 -45.65
C PHE A 188 -47.01 -9.61 -45.29
N ILE A 189 -46.09 -9.47 -44.35
CA ILE A 189 -45.52 -8.16 -44.00
C ILE A 189 -44.00 -8.20 -43.89
N PHE A 190 -43.38 -7.09 -44.24
CA PHE A 190 -41.94 -6.85 -44.09
C PHE A 190 -41.73 -5.68 -43.11
N PRO A 191 -41.63 -5.94 -41.80
CA PRO A 191 -41.31 -4.91 -40.82
C PRO A 191 -39.85 -4.46 -40.95
N VAL A 192 -39.63 -3.15 -41.04
CA VAL A 192 -38.31 -2.51 -40.97
C VAL A 192 -38.38 -1.31 -40.03
N GLY A 193 -37.43 -1.18 -39.11
CA GLY A 193 -37.47 -0.11 -38.13
C GLY A 193 -36.16 0.16 -37.41
N PHE A 194 -36.21 1.20 -36.58
CA PHE A 194 -35.11 1.65 -35.74
C PHE A 194 -35.60 1.85 -34.31
N GLY A 195 -34.70 1.63 -33.35
CA GLY A 195 -34.99 1.78 -31.95
C GLY A 195 -33.83 2.34 -31.15
N ALA A 196 -34.16 2.93 -30.01
CA ALA A 196 -33.24 3.33 -28.97
C ALA A 196 -33.59 2.58 -27.68
N LYS A 197 -32.58 2.13 -26.95
CA LYS A 197 -32.73 1.51 -25.62
C LYS A 197 -31.91 2.27 -24.58
N TYR A 198 -32.43 2.32 -23.36
CA TYR A 198 -31.73 2.82 -22.17
C TYR A 198 -31.82 1.79 -21.04
N ALA A 199 -30.68 1.29 -20.59
CA ALA A 199 -30.61 0.33 -19.49
C ALA A 199 -30.91 1.03 -18.15
N LEU A 200 -32.02 0.64 -17.52
CA LEU A 200 -32.42 1.07 -16.19
C LEU A 200 -31.60 0.33 -15.12
N ASN A 201 -31.34 -0.96 -15.35
CA ASN A 201 -30.44 -1.82 -14.57
C ASN A 201 -30.01 -3.04 -15.41
N ASN A 202 -29.38 -4.03 -14.79
CA ASN A 202 -28.89 -5.23 -15.49
C ASN A 202 -30.00 -6.06 -16.17
N ASN A 203 -31.23 -5.95 -15.70
CA ASN A 203 -32.35 -6.76 -16.16
C ASN A 203 -33.41 -5.94 -16.90
N PHE A 204 -33.44 -4.62 -16.79
CA PHE A 204 -34.49 -3.78 -17.38
C PHE A 204 -33.94 -2.70 -18.32
N ASP A 205 -34.51 -2.61 -19.52
CA ASP A 205 -34.26 -1.53 -20.47
C ASP A 205 -35.58 -0.80 -20.82
N LEU A 206 -35.53 0.52 -20.96
CA LEU A 206 -36.58 1.32 -21.59
C LEU A 206 -36.29 1.44 -23.09
N THR A 207 -37.23 1.13 -23.96
CA THR A 207 -37.07 1.15 -25.42
C THR A 207 -38.03 2.13 -26.09
N LEU A 208 -37.56 2.85 -27.11
CA LEU A 208 -38.38 3.63 -28.03
C LEU A 208 -38.13 3.10 -29.45
N GLU A 209 -39.16 2.60 -30.12
CA GLU A 209 -39.06 2.02 -31.46
C GLU A 209 -40.01 2.69 -32.45
N THR A 210 -39.57 2.87 -33.69
CA THR A 210 -40.41 3.25 -34.83
C THR A 210 -40.18 2.27 -35.97
N SER A 211 -41.24 1.81 -36.62
CA SER A 211 -41.16 0.80 -37.68
C SER A 211 -42.26 0.95 -38.73
N MET A 212 -41.92 0.63 -39.97
CA MET A 212 -42.83 0.56 -41.11
C MET A 212 -43.09 -0.92 -41.47
N ARG A 213 -44.33 -1.29 -41.79
CA ARG A 213 -44.69 -2.63 -42.32
C ARG A 213 -45.11 -2.47 -43.76
N PHE A 214 -44.35 -3.06 -44.66
CA PHE A 214 -44.72 -3.14 -46.08
C PHE A 214 -45.51 -4.43 -46.29
N THR A 215 -46.73 -4.35 -46.83
CA THR A 215 -47.63 -5.53 -46.92
C THR A 215 -47.62 -6.22 -48.28
N GLY A 216 -47.15 -5.53 -49.33
CA GLY A 216 -47.24 -6.06 -50.70
C GLY A 216 -48.68 -6.25 -51.19
N TYR A 217 -49.65 -5.63 -50.49
CA TYR A 217 -51.08 -5.72 -50.75
C TYR A 217 -51.66 -4.31 -50.87
N ASP A 218 -52.54 -4.11 -51.83
CA ASP A 218 -53.01 -2.78 -52.27
C ASP A 218 -54.48 -2.51 -51.92
N LEU A 219 -55.11 -3.45 -51.20
CA LEU A 219 -56.55 -3.44 -50.92
C LEU A 219 -56.84 -3.48 -49.42
N MET A 220 -55.89 -3.12 -48.55
CA MET A 220 -56.11 -3.11 -47.09
C MET A 220 -57.20 -2.13 -46.70
N ASP A 221 -57.28 -0.97 -47.37
CA ASP A 221 -58.35 0.01 -47.19
C ASP A 221 -59.55 -0.18 -48.13
N GLN A 222 -59.52 -1.26 -48.93
CA GLN A 222 -60.52 -1.63 -49.92
C GLN A 222 -60.64 -0.65 -51.10
N THR A 223 -59.62 0.19 -51.34
CA THR A 223 -59.51 1.06 -52.52
C THR A 223 -58.26 0.74 -53.33
N LEU A 224 -58.29 1.00 -54.64
CA LEU A 224 -57.14 0.88 -55.54
C LEU A 224 -56.86 2.24 -56.18
N GLY A 225 -55.64 2.74 -56.01
CA GLY A 225 -55.15 3.98 -56.61
C GLY A 225 -54.88 3.83 -58.10
N GLY A 226 -55.21 4.86 -58.89
CA GLY A 226 -54.88 4.91 -60.32
C GLY A 226 -53.36 4.90 -60.57
N ASN A 227 -52.97 4.57 -61.81
CA ASN A 227 -51.57 4.51 -62.25
C ASN A 227 -50.79 5.74 -61.78
N GLU A 228 -49.77 5.50 -60.96
CA GLU A 228 -48.77 6.44 -60.42
C GLU A 228 -49.08 6.93 -58.98
N THR A 229 -48.66 6.20 -57.94
CA THR A 229 -47.38 6.45 -57.21
C THR A 229 -47.19 5.51 -55.99
N PHE A 230 -48.25 4.95 -55.40
CA PHE A 230 -48.16 3.89 -54.37
C PHE A 230 -48.88 2.63 -54.87
N LYS A 231 -48.22 1.48 -54.80
CA LYS A 231 -48.75 0.18 -55.30
C LYS A 231 -49.03 -0.82 -54.17
N ASN A 232 -48.81 -0.42 -52.92
CA ASN A 232 -48.95 -1.31 -51.77
C ASN A 232 -49.24 -0.49 -50.50
N ASP A 233 -50.29 -0.86 -49.79
CA ASP A 233 -50.63 -0.33 -48.49
C ASP A 233 -49.57 -0.69 -47.44
N ARG A 234 -49.31 0.26 -46.54
CA ARG A 234 -48.34 0.11 -45.46
C ARG A 234 -48.79 0.85 -44.22
N TYR A 235 -48.25 0.46 -43.08
CA TYR A 235 -48.51 1.19 -41.84
C TYR A 235 -47.27 1.28 -40.95
N GLN A 236 -47.20 2.39 -40.22
CA GLN A 236 -46.18 2.66 -39.23
C GLN A 236 -46.70 2.32 -37.83
N TYR A 237 -45.80 1.90 -36.95
CA TYR A 237 -46.04 1.78 -35.50
C TYR A 237 -44.84 2.38 -34.77
N THR A 238 -45.13 3.35 -33.91
CA THR A 238 -44.15 3.99 -33.02
C THR A 238 -44.52 3.69 -31.58
N SER A 239 -43.61 3.10 -30.81
CA SER A 239 -43.92 2.55 -29.48
C SER A 239 -42.84 2.82 -28.45
N LEU A 240 -43.28 2.99 -27.20
CA LEU A 240 -42.43 2.94 -26.02
C LEU A 240 -42.61 1.57 -25.35
N GLY A 241 -41.52 0.94 -24.93
CA GLY A 241 -41.55 -0.38 -24.33
C GLY A 241 -40.62 -0.54 -23.14
N LEU A 242 -40.90 -1.57 -22.35
CA LEU A 242 -40.08 -2.02 -21.23
C LEU A 242 -39.60 -3.44 -21.54
N THR A 243 -38.29 -3.62 -21.60
CA THR A 243 -37.63 -4.90 -21.88
C THR A 243 -37.07 -5.49 -20.59
N TYR A 244 -37.38 -6.75 -20.30
CA TYR A 244 -36.77 -7.56 -19.25
C TYR A 244 -35.79 -8.57 -19.86
N LYS A 245 -34.56 -8.65 -19.32
CA LYS A 245 -33.48 -9.55 -19.74
C LYS A 245 -33.26 -10.65 -18.69
N LEU A 246 -33.21 -11.89 -19.17
CA LEU A 246 -32.93 -13.10 -18.38
C LEU A 246 -31.42 -13.38 -18.43
N VAL A 247 -30.66 -12.78 -17.51
CA VAL A 247 -29.19 -12.93 -17.41
C VAL A 247 -28.86 -13.77 -16.17
N ASP A 248 -28.12 -14.87 -16.35
CA ASP A 248 -27.68 -15.74 -15.24
C ASP A 248 -26.44 -15.17 -14.51
N GLY A 249 -26.49 -15.19 -13.18
CA GLY A 249 -25.34 -14.95 -12.29
C GLY A 249 -25.23 -13.54 -11.70
N PHE A 250 -24.97 -13.47 -10.39
CA PHE A 250 -24.60 -12.29 -9.58
C PHE A 250 -23.22 -11.70 -10.00
N GLY A 251 -23.00 -11.49 -11.29
CA GLY A 251 -21.64 -11.44 -11.84
C GLY A 251 -21.48 -10.63 -13.11
N GLN A 252 -22.19 -9.51 -13.26
CA GLN A 252 -21.64 -8.33 -13.93
C GLN A 252 -22.11 -7.10 -13.15
N LYS A 253 -21.30 -6.69 -12.17
CA LYS A 253 -21.29 -5.28 -11.77
C LYS A 253 -20.89 -4.53 -13.05
N PHE A 254 -21.60 -3.43 -13.35
CA PHE A 254 -21.08 -2.43 -14.28
C PHE A 254 -19.58 -2.28 -14.00
N ASP A 255 -18.74 -2.38 -15.03
CA ASP A 255 -17.33 -2.05 -14.88
C ASP A 255 -17.23 -0.56 -14.51
N THR A 256 -17.30 -0.28 -13.21
CA THR A 256 -17.05 1.03 -12.62
C THR A 256 -15.55 1.31 -12.52
N THR A 257 -14.69 0.38 -12.95
CA THR A 257 -13.23 0.51 -12.91
C THR A 257 -12.64 1.17 -14.15
N ARG A 258 -13.44 1.42 -15.20
CA ARG A 258 -13.08 2.43 -16.20
C ARG A 258 -13.49 3.81 -15.73
N THR A 259 -12.49 4.61 -15.37
CA THR A 259 -12.61 6.05 -15.12
C THR A 259 -13.07 6.78 -16.38
N THR A 260 -14.37 6.76 -16.67
CA THR A 260 -14.97 7.79 -17.52
C THR A 260 -14.97 9.07 -16.70
N LYS A 261 -14.22 10.09 -17.14
CA LYS A 261 -14.30 11.43 -16.55
C LYS A 261 -15.76 11.80 -16.39
N VAL A 262 -16.18 12.10 -15.15
CA VAL A 262 -17.52 12.58 -14.86
C VAL A 262 -17.74 13.84 -15.68
N PHE A 263 -18.72 13.79 -16.59
CA PHE A 263 -19.13 14.94 -17.35
C PHE A 263 -19.88 15.89 -16.43
N ASN A 264 -19.38 17.12 -16.32
CA ASN A 264 -20.07 18.18 -15.59
C ASN A 264 -20.97 18.94 -16.56
N PRO A 265 -22.29 18.97 -16.36
CA PRO A 265 -23.18 19.82 -17.12
C PRO A 265 -22.73 21.28 -17.08
N TYR A 266 -22.79 21.97 -18.21
CA TYR A 266 -22.35 23.35 -18.32
C TYR A 266 -23.31 24.18 -19.17
N PHE A 267 -23.41 25.45 -18.81
CA PHE A 267 -23.99 26.46 -19.69
C PHE A 267 -22.98 26.84 -20.75
N TYR A 268 -23.46 27.23 -21.93
CA TYR A 268 -22.64 27.84 -22.95
C TYR A 268 -23.39 28.96 -23.64
N ALA A 269 -22.62 29.94 -24.11
CA ALA A 269 -23.08 30.96 -25.04
C ALA A 269 -22.31 30.81 -26.34
N ASN A 270 -22.98 30.99 -27.47
CA ASN A 270 -22.37 30.95 -28.79
C ASN A 270 -22.83 32.16 -29.61
N VAL A 271 -21.90 32.71 -30.38
CA VAL A 271 -22.16 33.71 -31.41
C VAL A 271 -21.68 33.13 -32.74
N ASP A 272 -22.48 33.24 -33.78
CA ASP A 272 -22.15 32.76 -35.11
C ASP A 272 -22.47 33.77 -36.21
N PHE A 273 -21.76 33.63 -37.33
CA PHE A 273 -21.88 34.46 -38.52
C PHE A 273 -21.83 33.57 -39.74
N GLY A 274 -22.65 33.87 -40.74
CA GLY A 274 -22.83 32.95 -41.84
C GLY A 274 -23.63 33.50 -43.00
N PHE A 275 -23.93 32.59 -43.92
CA PHE A 275 -24.70 32.85 -45.11
C PHE A 275 -26.07 32.19 -45.02
N THR A 276 -27.06 32.88 -45.55
CA THR A 276 -28.46 32.46 -45.61
C THR A 276 -28.85 32.22 -47.06
N ASP A 277 -29.44 31.05 -47.31
CA ASP A 277 -30.01 30.68 -48.59
C ASP A 277 -31.52 30.55 -48.43
N PHE A 278 -32.29 31.11 -49.36
CA PHE A 278 -33.74 31.03 -49.36
C PHE A 278 -34.20 30.15 -50.52
N PHE A 279 -35.12 29.24 -50.24
CA PHE A 279 -35.75 28.35 -51.21
C PHE A 279 -37.25 28.58 -51.12
N GLY A 280 -37.77 29.30 -52.11
CA GLY A 280 -39.20 29.52 -52.26
C GLY A 280 -39.61 29.53 -53.72
N ASP A 281 -40.85 29.87 -53.98
CA ASP A 281 -41.50 29.76 -55.30
C ASP A 281 -40.81 30.59 -56.39
N LEU A 282 -40.19 31.72 -56.02
CA LEU A 282 -39.36 32.49 -56.96
C LEU A 282 -38.07 31.78 -57.37
N HIS A 283 -37.62 30.75 -56.64
CA HIS A 283 -36.36 30.05 -56.92
C HIS A 283 -36.35 28.58 -56.40
N PRO A 284 -37.15 27.67 -56.98
CA PRO A 284 -37.45 26.35 -56.37
C PRO A 284 -36.28 25.35 -56.32
N ASP A 285 -35.30 25.41 -57.24
CA ASP A 285 -34.45 24.23 -57.56
C ASP A 285 -32.91 24.36 -57.49
N LYS A 286 -32.32 25.39 -56.86
CA LYS A 286 -30.83 25.47 -56.77
C LYS A 286 -30.30 25.37 -55.34
N VAL A 287 -29.61 24.27 -55.05
CA VAL A 287 -28.80 24.07 -53.84
C VAL A 287 -27.40 24.66 -54.08
N PHE A 288 -27.09 25.75 -53.38
CA PHE A 288 -25.87 26.61 -53.46
C PHE A 288 -25.69 27.41 -54.78
N GLY A 289 -25.50 28.74 -54.67
CA GLY A 289 -24.74 29.49 -55.68
C GLY A 289 -25.30 30.74 -56.38
N SER A 290 -26.38 31.41 -55.95
CA SER A 290 -26.77 32.68 -56.62
C SER A 290 -27.49 33.74 -55.76
N SER A 291 -27.78 33.48 -54.48
CA SER A 291 -28.59 34.40 -53.65
C SER A 291 -28.19 34.45 -52.16
N GLU A 292 -26.92 34.14 -51.85
CA GLU A 292 -26.42 34.13 -50.48
C GLU A 292 -26.48 35.54 -49.87
N MET A 293 -27.16 35.66 -48.72
CA MET A 293 -27.12 36.86 -47.90
C MET A 293 -26.43 36.61 -46.56
N PHE A 294 -26.05 37.65 -45.85
CA PHE A 294 -25.36 37.51 -44.56
C PHE A 294 -26.36 37.47 -43.40
N GLY A 295 -26.05 36.66 -42.39
CA GLY A 295 -26.77 36.59 -41.12
C GLY A 295 -25.85 36.33 -39.92
N TRP A 296 -26.39 36.53 -38.73
CA TRP A 296 -25.73 36.29 -37.46
C TRP A 296 -26.68 35.65 -36.43
N GLY A 297 -26.14 34.80 -35.58
CA GLY A 297 -26.90 34.10 -34.54
C GLY A 297 -26.31 34.25 -33.14
N LEU A 298 -27.20 34.21 -32.15
CA LEU A 298 -26.89 34.11 -30.73
C LEU A 298 -27.57 32.89 -30.14
N LYS A 299 -26.79 32.06 -29.47
CA LYS A 299 -27.25 30.82 -28.85
C LYS A 299 -26.89 30.80 -27.38
N ALA A 300 -27.84 30.38 -26.55
CA ALA A 300 -27.61 30.07 -25.15
C ALA A 300 -28.08 28.64 -24.89
N GLY A 301 -27.18 27.78 -24.44
CA GLY A 301 -27.49 26.36 -24.24
C GLY A 301 -26.98 25.81 -22.92
N TYR A 302 -27.54 24.66 -22.56
CA TYR A 302 -27.14 23.87 -21.41
C TYR A 302 -26.88 22.43 -21.87
N GLN A 303 -25.63 21.98 -21.73
CA GLN A 303 -25.25 20.61 -22.03
C GLN A 303 -25.54 19.75 -20.80
N LEU A 304 -26.58 18.93 -20.88
CA LEU A 304 -27.11 18.11 -19.77
C LEU A 304 -26.29 16.82 -19.55
N HIS A 305 -25.71 16.29 -20.62
CA HIS A 305 -25.02 15.01 -20.67
C HIS A 305 -23.92 15.07 -21.75
N PRO A 306 -22.88 14.20 -21.80
CA PRO A 306 -21.93 14.18 -22.93
C PRO A 306 -22.56 14.14 -24.32
N ILE A 307 -23.76 13.56 -24.39
CA ILE A 307 -24.49 13.33 -25.63
C ILE A 307 -25.60 14.38 -25.84
N PHE A 308 -26.30 14.81 -24.79
CA PHE A 308 -27.54 15.59 -24.94
C PHE A 308 -27.40 17.00 -24.39
N GLY A 309 -27.93 17.97 -25.13
CA GLY A 309 -28.05 19.35 -24.70
C GLY A 309 -29.37 19.97 -25.15
N VAL A 310 -29.65 21.14 -24.59
CA VAL A 310 -30.78 21.99 -24.97
C VAL A 310 -30.26 23.40 -25.23
N ARG A 311 -30.81 24.10 -26.22
CA ARG A 311 -30.43 25.49 -26.52
C ARG A 311 -31.58 26.34 -26.98
N LEU A 312 -31.51 27.62 -26.65
CA LEU A 312 -32.25 28.69 -27.28
C LEU A 312 -31.36 29.31 -28.37
N ASN A 313 -31.94 29.57 -29.53
CA ASN A 313 -31.30 30.15 -30.69
C ASN A 313 -32.07 31.38 -31.15
N VAL A 314 -31.38 32.50 -31.32
CA VAL A 314 -31.89 33.71 -31.97
C VAL A 314 -31.04 33.95 -33.20
N LEU A 315 -31.64 33.92 -34.38
CA LEU A 315 -30.95 34.11 -35.65
C LEU A 315 -31.54 35.33 -36.36
N ASN A 316 -30.69 36.19 -36.91
CA ASN A 316 -31.11 37.33 -37.71
C ASN A 316 -30.34 37.34 -39.03
N GLY A 317 -31.02 37.65 -40.12
CA GLY A 317 -30.37 37.66 -41.43
C GLY A 317 -31.25 38.27 -42.50
N GLN A 318 -30.76 38.22 -43.72
CA GLN A 318 -31.47 38.69 -44.90
C GLN A 318 -31.79 37.49 -45.81
N LEU A 319 -32.85 37.57 -46.61
CA LEU A 319 -33.24 36.54 -47.56
C LEU A 319 -33.33 37.19 -48.94
N LEU A 320 -32.84 36.49 -49.95
CA LEU A 320 -32.89 36.91 -51.35
C LEU A 320 -33.35 35.72 -52.17
N SER A 321 -34.34 35.94 -53.03
CA SER A 321 -34.81 34.99 -54.05
C SER A 321 -34.97 35.74 -55.37
N GLN A 322 -34.64 35.10 -56.50
CA GLN A 322 -34.74 35.70 -57.85
C GLN A 322 -35.21 34.67 -58.87
N SER A 323 -36.15 35.04 -59.74
CA SER A 323 -36.67 34.15 -60.79
C SER A 323 -35.65 33.87 -61.90
N ASP A 324 -35.51 32.61 -62.32
CA ASP A 324 -34.71 32.18 -63.48
C ASP A 324 -35.62 31.83 -64.69
N TYR A 325 -35.85 32.72 -65.68
CA TYR A 325 -35.91 32.43 -67.14
C TYR A 325 -36.26 33.64 -68.06
N LYS A 326 -35.88 33.54 -69.36
CA LYS A 326 -36.07 34.52 -70.46
C LYS A 326 -37.10 34.06 -71.52
N ILE A 327 -37.82 35.03 -72.11
CA ILE A 327 -38.94 34.97 -73.09
C ILE A 327 -38.65 34.22 -74.41
N THR A 328 -39.65 33.56 -75.02
CA THR A 328 -39.91 33.68 -76.47
C THR A 328 -41.39 33.43 -76.85
N THR A 329 -41.93 34.31 -77.69
CA THR A 329 -43.30 34.26 -78.23
C THR A 329 -43.27 34.01 -79.75
N PHE A 330 -44.22 33.25 -80.32
CA PHE A 330 -44.52 33.30 -81.77
C PHE A 330 -46.03 33.32 -82.03
N THR A 331 -46.45 34.18 -82.98
CA THR A 331 -47.82 34.29 -83.50
C THR A 331 -47.91 34.12 -85.01
N ALA A 332 -48.98 33.51 -85.50
CA ALA A 332 -49.79 34.09 -86.58
C ALA A 332 -51.28 34.31 -86.17
N SER A 333 -51.71 33.78 -85.01
CA SER A 333 -52.96 34.15 -84.30
C SER A 333 -52.95 33.74 -82.80
N GLY A 334 -51.78 33.75 -82.15
CA GLY A 334 -51.52 33.36 -80.73
C GLY A 334 -50.08 32.87 -80.60
N MET A 335 -49.32 32.95 -79.50
CA MET A 335 -49.59 33.27 -78.08
C MET A 335 -48.85 34.57 -77.64
N GLN A 336 -49.07 35.05 -76.40
CA GLN A 336 -48.29 36.07 -75.68
C GLN A 336 -48.18 35.56 -74.23
N TYR A 337 -46.99 35.55 -73.64
CA TYR A 337 -46.82 35.38 -72.19
C TYR A 337 -45.89 36.47 -71.68
N ASP A 338 -46.40 37.25 -70.73
CA ASP A 338 -45.66 38.20 -69.90
C ASP A 338 -45.26 37.44 -68.64
N THR A 339 -43.97 37.43 -68.32
CA THR A 339 -43.45 36.83 -67.09
C THR A 339 -42.57 37.87 -66.41
N ASP A 340 -43.03 38.37 -65.27
CA ASP A 340 -42.34 39.36 -64.47
C ASP A 340 -41.03 38.78 -63.91
N LEU A 341 -39.93 39.51 -64.11
CA LEU A 341 -38.64 39.18 -63.51
C LEU A 341 -38.69 39.61 -62.05
N LEU A 342 -39.09 38.74 -61.13
CA LEU A 342 -39.31 39.11 -59.73
C LEU A 342 -38.09 38.79 -58.85
N ARG A 343 -37.84 39.66 -57.88
CA ARG A 343 -36.83 39.50 -56.82
C ARG A 343 -37.45 39.74 -55.46
N TYR A 344 -37.42 38.74 -54.59
CA TYR A 344 -37.74 38.93 -53.18
C TYR A 344 -36.50 39.36 -52.39
N LYS A 345 -36.64 40.38 -51.55
CA LYS A 345 -35.63 40.75 -50.55
C LYS A 345 -36.30 40.98 -49.20
N GLY A 346 -35.91 40.18 -48.22
CA GLY A 346 -36.43 40.25 -46.87
C GLY A 346 -35.37 40.26 -45.79
N VAL A 347 -35.76 40.68 -44.60
CA VAL A 347 -35.02 40.44 -43.35
C VAL A 347 -35.86 39.52 -42.47
N PHE A 348 -35.18 38.66 -41.72
CA PHE A 348 -35.85 37.79 -40.77
C PHE A 348 -35.18 37.80 -39.40
N THR A 349 -35.98 37.49 -38.39
CA THR A 349 -35.51 37.16 -37.03
C THR A 349 -36.19 35.86 -36.60
N ASP A 350 -35.43 34.81 -36.37
CA ASP A 350 -35.88 33.51 -35.87
C ASP A 350 -35.57 33.38 -34.37
N VAL A 351 -36.53 32.88 -33.60
CA VAL A 351 -36.32 32.47 -32.20
C VAL A 351 -36.78 31.03 -32.05
N SER A 352 -35.86 30.12 -31.74
CA SER A 352 -36.13 28.68 -31.66
C SER A 352 -35.54 28.01 -30.41
N GLY A 353 -36.28 27.05 -29.86
CA GLY A 353 -35.80 26.12 -28.84
C GLY A 353 -35.42 24.79 -29.49
N GLN A 354 -34.22 24.28 -29.23
CA GLN A 354 -33.64 23.15 -29.94
C GLN A 354 -33.01 22.13 -28.96
N LEU A 355 -33.16 20.84 -29.29
CA LEU A 355 -32.43 19.74 -28.66
C LEU A 355 -31.17 19.46 -29.49
N THR A 356 -30.05 19.18 -28.82
CA THR A 356 -28.78 18.83 -29.46
C THR A 356 -28.35 17.41 -29.08
N VAL A 357 -27.79 16.69 -30.04
CA VAL A 357 -27.30 15.30 -29.88
C VAL A 357 -25.88 15.19 -30.44
N ASP A 358 -24.91 14.91 -29.59
CA ASP A 358 -23.50 14.74 -29.93
C ASP A 358 -23.20 13.31 -30.39
N PHE A 359 -23.22 13.09 -31.70
CA PHE A 359 -22.97 11.78 -32.31
C PHE A 359 -21.58 11.24 -32.00
N THR A 360 -20.57 12.10 -31.90
CA THR A 360 -19.19 11.65 -31.62
C THR A 360 -19.07 11.05 -30.22
N ASN A 361 -19.80 11.60 -29.26
CA ASN A 361 -19.85 11.09 -27.89
C ASN A 361 -20.77 9.87 -27.73
N ILE A 362 -21.58 9.52 -28.73
CA ILE A 362 -22.32 8.23 -28.76
C ILE A 362 -21.36 7.06 -28.99
N PHE A 363 -20.32 7.22 -29.81
CA PHE A 363 -19.44 6.11 -30.22
C PHE A 363 -18.10 6.04 -29.48
N ARG A 364 -17.87 6.88 -28.46
CA ARG A 364 -16.58 6.98 -27.75
C ARG A 364 -16.73 6.81 -26.24
N ASP A 365 -15.80 6.06 -25.66
CA ASP A 365 -15.68 5.88 -24.20
C ASP A 365 -14.98 7.08 -23.51
N ASN A 366 -14.35 7.98 -24.29
CA ASN A 366 -13.66 9.17 -23.80
C ASN A 366 -14.24 10.44 -24.43
N TYR A 367 -14.99 11.21 -23.64
CA TYR A 367 -15.70 12.43 -24.06
C TYR A 367 -14.79 13.66 -24.23
N ASN A 368 -13.47 13.51 -24.09
CA ASN A 368 -12.52 14.62 -24.11
C ASN A 368 -11.94 14.88 -25.51
N SER A 369 -12.67 14.54 -26.57
CA SER A 369 -12.21 14.85 -27.92
C SER A 369 -12.33 16.34 -28.17
N ARG A 370 -11.26 16.93 -28.72
CA ARG A 370 -11.32 18.29 -29.23
C ARG A 370 -12.28 18.40 -30.41
N PHE A 371 -12.60 17.32 -31.11
CA PHE A 371 -13.53 17.36 -32.25
C PHE A 371 -14.79 16.55 -31.97
N SER A 372 -15.95 17.12 -32.29
CA SER A 372 -17.22 16.40 -32.27
C SER A 372 -18.15 16.85 -33.39
N LEU A 373 -18.90 15.88 -33.92
CA LEU A 373 -20.08 16.04 -34.76
C LEU A 373 -21.34 15.89 -33.92
N TYR A 374 -22.30 16.78 -34.13
CA TYR A 374 -23.59 16.79 -33.45
C TYR A 374 -24.72 17.19 -34.39
N GLY A 375 -25.93 16.76 -34.07
CA GLY A 375 -27.16 17.16 -34.76
C GLY A 375 -28.06 17.95 -33.82
N PHE A 376 -29.00 18.70 -34.39
CA PHE A 376 -30.00 19.42 -33.62
C PHE A 376 -31.31 19.56 -34.37
N GLY A 377 -32.40 19.65 -33.59
CA GLY A 377 -33.75 19.83 -34.09
C GLY A 377 -34.59 20.57 -33.06
N GLY A 378 -35.59 21.33 -33.51
CA GLY A 378 -36.40 22.13 -32.62
C GLY A 378 -37.66 22.71 -33.23
N VAL A 379 -38.24 23.65 -32.50
CA VAL A 379 -39.40 24.44 -32.93
C VAL A 379 -39.14 25.91 -32.61
N GLY A 380 -39.57 26.81 -33.48
CA GLY A 380 -39.39 28.23 -33.32
C GLY A 380 -40.44 29.06 -34.03
N VAL A 381 -40.29 30.36 -33.89
CA VAL A 381 -41.09 31.36 -34.60
C VAL A 381 -40.13 32.28 -35.32
N SER A 382 -40.34 32.46 -36.62
CA SER A 382 -39.59 33.40 -37.44
C SER A 382 -40.45 34.59 -37.84
N PHE A 383 -39.88 35.77 -37.70
CA PHE A 383 -40.47 37.05 -38.00
C PHE A 383 -39.87 37.57 -39.29
N HIS A 384 -40.68 37.83 -40.31
CA HIS A 384 -40.24 38.22 -41.64
C HIS A 384 -40.73 39.61 -42.01
N ASN A 385 -39.89 40.36 -42.72
CA ASN A 385 -40.27 41.61 -43.34
C ASN A 385 -39.50 41.76 -44.65
N GLY A 386 -40.18 41.69 -45.78
CA GLY A 386 -39.57 41.79 -47.09
C GLY A 386 -40.53 42.35 -48.12
N ASN A 387 -39.98 42.73 -49.26
CA ASN A 387 -40.72 43.20 -50.43
C ASN A 387 -40.30 42.38 -51.64
N VAL A 388 -41.24 42.24 -52.59
CA VAL A 388 -40.96 41.76 -53.94
C VAL A 388 -40.72 42.96 -54.84
N TYR A 389 -39.68 42.87 -55.66
CA TYR A 389 -39.27 43.90 -56.61
C TYR A 389 -39.36 43.34 -58.02
N ASP A 390 -39.84 44.16 -58.96
CA ASP A 390 -39.63 43.88 -60.37
C ASP A 390 -38.18 44.23 -60.73
N MET A 391 -37.44 43.27 -61.29
CA MET A 391 -36.03 43.46 -61.66
C MET A 391 -35.85 44.29 -62.93
N ARG A 392 -36.93 44.67 -63.63
CA ARG A 392 -36.87 45.54 -64.81
C ARG A 392 -36.66 47.02 -64.46
N ASP A 393 -37.29 47.49 -63.40
CA ASP A 393 -37.31 48.90 -62.98
C ASP A 393 -37.00 49.14 -61.48
N GLU A 394 -36.82 48.07 -60.70
CA GLU A 394 -36.56 48.09 -59.25
C GLU A 394 -37.70 48.68 -58.39
N ASP A 395 -38.90 48.84 -58.94
CA ASP A 395 -40.08 49.26 -58.18
C ASP A 395 -40.66 48.10 -57.33
N ILE A 396 -41.28 48.44 -56.20
CA ILE A 396 -41.97 47.47 -55.34
C ILE A 396 -43.18 46.94 -56.10
N TYR A 397 -43.23 45.62 -56.28
CA TYR A 397 -44.31 44.94 -56.97
C TYR A 397 -45.53 44.82 -56.04
N ASP A 398 -46.45 45.79 -56.12
CA ASP A 398 -47.57 45.98 -55.18
C ASP A 398 -48.78 45.05 -55.45
N HIS A 399 -48.69 44.10 -56.39
CA HIS A 399 -49.82 43.24 -56.81
C HIS A 399 -49.43 41.75 -57.05
N PRO A 400 -49.09 40.96 -56.02
CA PRO A 400 -49.21 39.51 -56.17
C PRO A 400 -50.71 39.17 -56.36
N HIS A 401 -51.03 38.33 -57.33
CA HIS A 401 -52.39 38.01 -57.77
C HIS A 401 -53.45 37.90 -56.64
N ASN A 402 -54.60 38.55 -56.83
CA ASN A 402 -55.88 38.40 -56.10
C ASN A 402 -55.77 37.97 -54.62
N ALA A 403 -55.32 38.91 -53.77
CA ALA A 403 -55.40 38.84 -52.31
C ALA A 403 -56.84 38.88 -51.73
N SER A 404 -57.84 38.39 -52.46
CA SER A 404 -59.22 38.26 -51.99
C SER A 404 -59.64 36.84 -51.61
N ASP A 405 -58.89 35.80 -52.00
CA ASP A 405 -59.21 34.40 -51.64
C ASP A 405 -58.08 33.63 -50.91
N TYR A 406 -56.86 34.17 -50.84
CA TYR A 406 -55.73 33.56 -50.12
C TYR A 406 -55.20 34.50 -49.03
N GLY A 407 -55.07 33.98 -47.81
CA GLY A 407 -55.03 34.75 -46.56
C GLY A 407 -53.86 35.73 -46.39
N ASN A 408 -54.07 36.72 -45.51
CA ASN A 408 -53.12 37.77 -45.13
C ASN A 408 -51.66 37.27 -45.02
N TYR A 409 -50.74 37.92 -45.74
CA TYR A 409 -49.30 37.80 -45.53
C TYR A 409 -48.97 37.83 -44.04
N ARG A 410 -48.32 36.78 -43.55
CA ARG A 410 -47.94 36.67 -42.14
C ARG A 410 -46.47 37.01 -41.97
N ASN A 411 -46.20 38.16 -41.36
CA ASN A 411 -44.86 38.52 -40.88
C ASN A 411 -44.35 37.63 -39.72
N LYS A 412 -45.07 36.54 -39.37
CA LYS A 412 -44.78 35.62 -38.27
C LYS A 412 -45.15 34.18 -38.65
N VAL A 413 -44.19 33.28 -38.65
CA VAL A 413 -44.39 31.88 -39.07
C VAL A 413 -43.74 30.90 -38.09
N ILE A 414 -44.40 29.77 -37.82
CA ILE A 414 -43.80 28.67 -37.06
C ILE A 414 -42.81 27.92 -37.95
N VAL A 415 -41.60 27.73 -37.45
CA VAL A 415 -40.54 27.04 -38.18
C VAL A 415 -40.00 25.86 -37.37
N PHE A 416 -39.60 24.81 -38.07
CA PHE A 416 -38.96 23.62 -37.52
C PHE A 416 -37.51 23.59 -37.97
N PRO A 417 -36.58 24.15 -37.18
CA PRO A 417 -35.15 24.07 -37.49
C PRO A 417 -34.65 22.64 -37.32
N ALA A 418 -33.94 22.14 -38.33
CA ALA A 418 -33.15 20.92 -38.24
C ALA A 418 -31.78 21.14 -38.89
N GLY A 419 -30.72 20.60 -38.30
CA GLY A 419 -29.37 20.84 -38.79
C GLY A 419 -28.30 19.92 -38.22
N LEU A 420 -27.11 20.07 -38.79
CA LEU A 420 -25.90 19.37 -38.41
C LEU A 420 -24.81 20.39 -38.04
N GLY A 421 -23.98 20.03 -37.08
CA GLY A 421 -22.86 20.84 -36.65
C GLY A 421 -21.61 20.02 -36.40
N ALA A 422 -20.46 20.67 -36.61
CA ALA A 422 -19.16 20.24 -36.14
C ALA A 422 -18.65 21.25 -35.11
N LYS A 423 -18.00 20.78 -34.04
CA LYS A 423 -17.31 21.62 -33.07
C LYS A 423 -15.86 21.17 -32.90
N TYR A 424 -14.97 22.14 -32.79
CA TYR A 424 -13.56 21.95 -32.47
C TYR A 424 -13.14 22.79 -31.25
N GLY A 425 -12.72 22.14 -30.17
CA GLY A 425 -12.29 22.78 -28.93
C GLY A 425 -10.89 23.39 -29.06
N LEU A 426 -10.83 24.71 -28.92
CA LEU A 426 -9.60 25.48 -28.84
C LEU A 426 -9.00 25.41 -27.43
N THR A 427 -9.84 25.54 -26.41
CA THR A 427 -9.48 25.44 -24.98
C THR A 427 -10.54 24.63 -24.23
N GLN A 428 -10.37 24.44 -22.91
CA GLN A 428 -11.41 23.77 -22.10
C GLN A 428 -12.74 24.55 -22.11
N ASN A 429 -12.70 25.88 -22.23
CA ASN A 429 -13.88 26.75 -22.19
C ASN A 429 -14.27 27.31 -23.56
N MET A 430 -13.52 27.09 -24.63
CA MET A 430 -13.82 27.66 -25.94
C MET A 430 -13.82 26.63 -27.07
N ASP A 431 -14.87 26.66 -27.88
CA ASP A 431 -15.01 25.85 -29.10
C ASP A 431 -15.27 26.75 -30.32
N VAL A 432 -14.78 26.34 -31.48
CA VAL A 432 -15.19 26.85 -32.79
C VAL A 432 -16.23 25.87 -33.35
N THR A 433 -17.35 26.40 -33.85
CA THR A 433 -18.46 25.60 -34.38
C THR A 433 -18.67 25.92 -35.86
N LEU A 434 -18.92 24.90 -36.67
CA LEU A 434 -19.44 25.03 -38.03
C LEU A 434 -20.82 24.38 -38.04
N GLU A 435 -21.87 25.12 -38.34
CA GLU A 435 -23.25 24.62 -38.36
C GLU A 435 -23.91 24.89 -39.70
N THR A 436 -24.72 23.94 -40.17
CA THR A 436 -25.66 24.16 -41.26
C THR A 436 -27.05 23.71 -40.83
N SER A 437 -28.07 24.50 -41.14
CA SER A 437 -29.42 24.26 -40.65
C SER A 437 -30.48 24.75 -41.63
N THR A 438 -31.54 23.98 -41.79
CA THR A 438 -32.71 24.32 -42.62
C THR A 438 -33.90 24.57 -41.71
N ARG A 439 -34.66 25.63 -42.00
CA ARG A 439 -35.92 25.94 -41.31
C ARG A 439 -37.03 25.52 -42.23
N PHE A 440 -37.71 24.45 -41.87
CA PHE A 440 -38.92 24.03 -42.55
C PHE A 440 -40.08 24.84 -42.02
N SER A 441 -40.84 25.45 -42.91
CA SER A 441 -42.12 26.06 -42.57
C SER A 441 -43.25 25.21 -43.16
N GLY A 442 -44.47 25.40 -42.67
CA GLY A 442 -45.69 24.92 -43.33
C GLY A 442 -46.45 26.07 -44.01
N TYR A 443 -45.72 27.09 -44.47
CA TYR A 443 -46.29 28.32 -45.03
C TYR A 443 -45.63 28.65 -46.37
N ASP A 444 -46.43 28.73 -47.42
CA ASP A 444 -45.98 28.92 -48.81
C ASP A 444 -45.60 30.36 -49.17
N LEU A 445 -46.07 31.37 -48.43
CA LEU A 445 -46.01 32.76 -48.88
C LEU A 445 -44.87 33.58 -48.21
N PHE A 446 -43.71 33.00 -47.86
CA PHE A 446 -42.60 33.79 -47.28
C PHE A 446 -42.05 34.82 -48.26
N ASP A 447 -41.95 34.46 -49.54
CA ASP A 447 -41.52 35.36 -50.61
C ASP A 447 -42.67 36.17 -51.22
N GLN A 448 -43.88 36.03 -50.67
CA GLN A 448 -45.12 36.71 -51.09
C GLN A 448 -45.63 36.27 -52.47
N THR A 449 -45.16 35.13 -52.99
CA THR A 449 -45.69 34.50 -54.21
C THR A 449 -46.29 33.12 -53.91
N ASP A 450 -47.23 32.66 -54.73
CA ASP A 450 -47.91 31.36 -54.64
C ASP A 450 -47.63 30.56 -55.92
N GLY A 451 -47.01 29.39 -55.81
CA GLY A 451 -46.65 28.50 -56.91
C GLY A 451 -47.82 27.81 -57.62
N GLY A 452 -49.06 27.97 -57.15
CA GLY A 452 -50.24 27.34 -57.73
C GLY A 452 -50.31 25.82 -57.53
N ASN A 453 -51.23 25.14 -58.25
CA ASN A 453 -51.62 23.72 -58.11
C ASN A 453 -50.51 22.65 -58.38
N MET A 454 -49.23 22.99 -58.22
CA MET A 454 -48.15 22.02 -58.14
C MET A 454 -47.92 21.66 -56.67
N ALA A 455 -48.25 20.42 -56.32
CA ALA A 455 -48.00 19.88 -55.00
C ALA A 455 -46.50 20.04 -54.64
N PHE A 456 -46.26 20.74 -53.52
CA PHE A 456 -44.98 20.92 -52.79
C PHE A 456 -44.04 22.05 -53.23
N VAL A 457 -44.10 23.25 -52.61
CA VAL A 457 -42.89 23.95 -52.12
C VAL A 457 -43.18 24.89 -50.91
N ASN A 458 -43.42 24.35 -49.70
CA ASN A 458 -43.38 25.22 -48.51
C ASN A 458 -42.04 25.97 -48.44
N ASP A 459 -42.10 27.30 -48.40
CA ASP A 459 -40.92 28.16 -48.32
C ASP A 459 -40.02 27.79 -47.14
N ARG A 460 -38.73 27.64 -47.41
CA ARG A 460 -37.71 27.27 -46.43
C ARG A 460 -36.45 28.09 -46.62
N TYR A 461 -35.69 28.23 -45.55
CA TYR A 461 -34.37 28.87 -45.63
C TYR A 461 -33.33 28.14 -44.83
N GLN A 462 -32.11 28.16 -45.35
CA GLN A 462 -30.94 27.55 -44.78
C GLN A 462 -30.02 28.63 -44.20
N PHE A 463 -29.30 28.28 -43.15
CA PHE A 463 -28.24 29.10 -42.58
C PHE A 463 -27.02 28.22 -42.32
N THR A 464 -25.91 28.58 -42.95
CA THR A 464 -24.61 27.94 -42.79
C THR A 464 -23.66 28.93 -42.15
N SER A 465 -23.10 28.59 -41.00
CA SER A 465 -22.41 29.54 -40.11
C SER A 465 -21.17 28.98 -39.45
N LEU A 466 -20.21 29.87 -39.19
CA LEU A 466 -19.07 29.65 -38.31
C LEU A 466 -19.31 30.42 -37.00
N GLY A 467 -19.12 29.76 -35.87
CA GLY A 467 -19.38 30.34 -34.56
C GLY A 467 -18.30 30.09 -33.53
N PHE A 468 -18.35 30.87 -32.47
CA PHE A 468 -17.49 30.78 -31.30
C PHE A 468 -18.34 30.51 -30.08
N THR A 469 -18.07 29.39 -29.41
CA THR A 469 -18.77 28.97 -28.20
C THR A 469 -17.90 29.19 -26.98
N TYR A 470 -18.41 29.88 -25.98
CA TYR A 470 -17.83 29.94 -24.64
C TYR A 470 -18.64 29.07 -23.69
N LYS A 471 -17.97 28.12 -23.04
CA LYS A 471 -18.54 27.20 -22.04
C LYS A 471 -18.26 27.73 -20.64
N PHE A 472 -19.32 27.96 -19.88
CA PHE A 472 -19.28 28.28 -18.46
C PHE A 472 -19.09 27.00 -17.65
N ILE A 473 -17.91 26.39 -17.80
CA ILE A 473 -17.51 25.24 -17.01
C ILE A 473 -17.17 25.76 -15.61
N ASN A 474 -18.11 25.58 -14.69
CA ASN A 474 -17.93 25.94 -13.29
C ASN A 474 -16.84 25.05 -12.66
N ALA A 475 -15.69 25.62 -12.35
CA ALA A 475 -14.83 25.14 -11.25
C ALA A 475 -15.52 25.29 -9.86
N ALA A 476 -16.76 25.77 -9.83
CA ALA A 476 -17.53 26.15 -8.66
C ALA A 476 -18.55 25.11 -8.17
N ALA A 477 -18.52 23.86 -8.67
CA ALA A 477 -19.18 22.75 -7.97
C ALA A 477 -18.44 22.36 -6.67
N ASP A 478 -17.20 22.83 -6.48
CA ASP A 478 -16.40 22.59 -5.26
C ASP A 478 -16.68 23.59 -4.12
N VAL A 479 -17.58 24.56 -4.29
CA VAL A 479 -17.73 25.68 -3.32
C VAL A 479 -18.95 25.55 -2.41
N LEU A 480 -19.99 24.80 -2.81
CA LEU A 480 -21.24 24.66 -2.04
C LEU A 480 -21.40 23.25 -1.44
N GLY A 481 -20.51 22.90 -0.50
CA GLY A 481 -20.81 22.15 0.74
C GLY A 481 -21.33 20.70 0.70
N GLY A 482 -21.92 20.18 -0.37
CA GLY A 482 -22.63 18.89 -0.35
C GLY A 482 -21.97 17.72 -1.07
N ASP A 483 -21.13 17.96 -2.09
CA ASP A 483 -20.65 16.89 -3.01
C ASP A 483 -19.15 16.54 -2.81
N GLY A 484 -18.46 17.20 -1.89
CA GLY A 484 -17.03 16.98 -1.62
C GLY A 484 -16.73 15.59 -1.03
N VAL A 485 -17.55 15.12 -0.08
CA VAL A 485 -17.42 13.79 0.52
C VAL A 485 -17.70 12.70 -0.52
N ASN A 486 -18.82 12.80 -1.24
CA ASN A 486 -19.16 11.84 -2.29
C ASN A 486 -18.11 11.78 -3.41
N LYS A 487 -17.50 12.91 -3.78
CA LYS A 487 -16.37 12.96 -4.71
C LYS A 487 -15.15 12.20 -4.17
N MET A 488 -14.80 12.39 -2.90
CA MET A 488 -13.70 11.65 -2.26
C MET A 488 -13.98 10.16 -2.20
N ILE A 489 -15.20 9.76 -1.85
CA ILE A 489 -15.63 8.35 -1.83
C ILE A 489 -15.46 7.71 -3.22
N ARG A 490 -15.99 8.37 -4.26
CA ARG A 490 -15.90 7.89 -5.66
C ARG A 490 -14.47 7.77 -6.19
N ASN A 491 -13.56 8.61 -5.70
CA ASN A 491 -12.17 8.67 -6.16
C ASN A 491 -11.17 8.14 -5.12
N SER A 492 -11.62 7.35 -4.14
CA SER A 492 -10.77 6.93 -3.01
C SER A 492 -9.52 6.15 -3.43
N SER A 493 -9.53 5.50 -4.60
CA SER A 493 -8.41 4.74 -5.16
C SER A 493 -7.19 5.59 -5.56
N VAL A 494 -7.34 6.91 -5.71
CA VAL A 494 -6.20 7.80 -6.01
C VAL A 494 -5.41 8.22 -4.76
N VAL A 495 -5.91 7.91 -3.56
CA VAL A 495 -5.19 8.14 -2.32
C VAL A 495 -4.19 7.01 -2.10
N VAL A 496 -2.92 7.36 -1.89
CA VAL A 496 -1.86 6.38 -1.66
C VAL A 496 -1.58 6.29 -0.18
N TYR A 497 -1.70 5.07 0.36
CA TYR A 497 -1.33 4.74 1.73
C TYR A 497 -0.09 3.86 1.71
N LYS A 498 0.92 4.18 2.53
CA LYS A 498 2.15 3.38 2.66
C LYS A 498 2.52 3.23 4.13
N VAL A 499 3.09 2.09 4.49
CA VAL A 499 3.83 1.94 5.75
C VAL A 499 5.33 1.82 5.45
N THR A 500 6.14 2.45 6.30
CA THR A 500 7.59 2.43 6.22
C THR A 500 8.15 1.92 7.55
N PRO A 501 9.01 0.89 7.54
CA PRO A 501 9.35 0.05 6.37
C PRO A 501 8.15 -0.77 5.88
N GLU A 502 8.12 -1.15 4.59
CA GLU A 502 7.01 -1.89 3.96
C GLU A 502 6.78 -3.26 4.62
N VAL A 503 7.88 -3.93 4.97
CA VAL A 503 7.91 -5.05 5.91
C VAL A 503 8.40 -4.48 7.24
N LEU A 504 7.54 -4.50 8.26
CA LEU A 504 7.86 -3.92 9.56
C LEU A 504 8.99 -4.70 10.22
N GLN A 505 9.80 -4.04 11.05
CA GLN A 505 10.95 -4.66 11.70
C GLN A 505 10.87 -4.50 13.21
N GLU A 506 11.10 -5.60 13.93
CA GLU A 506 11.29 -5.60 15.36
C GLU A 506 12.64 -4.96 15.75
N LYS A 507 12.60 -4.16 16.82
CA LYS A 507 13.75 -3.54 17.45
C LYS A 507 13.56 -3.53 18.97
N GLY A 508 14.19 -4.47 19.66
CA GLY A 508 14.16 -4.61 21.11
C GLY A 508 12.77 -4.92 21.66
N GLY A 509 12.04 -5.86 21.05
CA GLY A 509 10.67 -6.21 21.46
C GLY A 509 9.60 -5.20 21.03
N LYS A 510 9.98 -4.18 20.26
CA LYS A 510 9.08 -3.12 19.78
C LYS A 510 9.17 -2.96 18.27
N VAL A 511 8.05 -2.62 17.66
CA VAL A 511 7.94 -2.44 16.20
C VAL A 511 7.61 -0.98 15.90
N PRO A 512 8.62 -0.15 15.57
CA PRO A 512 8.36 1.20 15.09
C PRO A 512 7.80 1.15 13.67
N TYR A 513 6.83 2.01 13.38
CA TYR A 513 6.25 2.15 12.04
C TYR A 513 5.98 3.61 11.71
N THR A 514 6.02 3.95 10.43
CA THR A 514 5.60 5.26 9.92
C THR A 514 4.59 5.06 8.81
N ILE A 515 3.42 5.69 8.92
CA ILE A 515 2.39 5.66 7.89
C ILE A 515 2.45 6.98 7.13
N SER A 516 2.42 6.86 5.81
CA SER A 516 2.34 7.98 4.88
C SER A 516 1.01 7.91 4.13
N VAL A 517 0.31 9.04 4.07
CA VAL A 517 -0.93 9.21 3.32
C VAL A 517 -0.73 10.33 2.33
N THR A 518 -0.89 10.03 1.04
CA THR A 518 -0.77 11.02 -0.04
C THR A 518 -2.15 11.29 -0.65
N PHE A 519 -2.62 12.51 -0.46
CA PHE A 519 -3.83 13.04 -1.11
C PHE A 519 -3.41 13.83 -2.36
N PRO A 520 -3.96 13.53 -3.55
CA PRO A 520 -3.63 14.26 -4.77
C PRO A 520 -4.22 15.68 -4.79
N GLU A 521 -3.72 16.50 -5.71
CA GLU A 521 -4.27 17.82 -6.02
C GLU A 521 -5.76 17.76 -6.38
N ASN A 522 -6.54 18.74 -5.94
CA ASN A 522 -7.98 18.88 -6.22
C ASN A 522 -8.86 17.68 -5.76
N TYR A 523 -8.38 16.90 -4.80
CA TYR A 523 -9.09 15.72 -4.25
C TYR A 523 -9.81 16.01 -2.93
N PHE A 524 -9.10 16.58 -1.94
CA PHE A 524 -9.57 16.61 -0.55
C PHE A 524 -10.69 17.65 -0.35
N GLY A 525 -11.94 17.19 -0.24
CA GLY A 525 -13.11 18.04 -0.12
C GLY A 525 -12.97 19.07 1.01
N ARG A 526 -13.22 20.35 0.69
CA ARG A 526 -13.00 21.46 1.64
C ARG A 526 -13.82 21.35 2.92
N GLY A 527 -14.97 20.68 2.91
CA GLY A 527 -15.80 20.43 4.10
C GLY A 527 -15.73 19.00 4.63
N ALA A 528 -14.78 18.18 4.17
CA ALA A 528 -14.69 16.76 4.53
C ALA A 528 -13.71 16.53 5.69
N VAL A 529 -13.96 15.45 6.43
CA VAL A 529 -13.05 14.88 7.42
C VAL A 529 -12.70 13.47 6.98
N VAL A 530 -11.42 13.11 7.07
CA VAL A 530 -10.92 11.75 6.80
C VAL A 530 -10.23 11.23 8.06
N ASN A 531 -10.74 10.16 8.64
CA ASN A 531 -10.04 9.42 9.68
C ASN A 531 -9.34 8.21 9.06
N VAL A 532 -8.02 8.13 9.27
CA VAL A 532 -7.19 7.01 8.84
C VAL A 532 -6.83 6.21 10.07
N ALA A 533 -7.52 5.09 10.28
CA ALA A 533 -7.27 4.14 11.36
C ALA A 533 -6.67 2.84 10.80
N PRO A 534 -5.36 2.64 10.94
CA PRO A 534 -4.71 1.41 10.49
C PRO A 534 -4.87 0.31 11.55
N VAL A 535 -4.89 -0.94 11.11
CA VAL A 535 -4.93 -2.12 11.96
C VAL A 535 -3.87 -3.13 11.50
N LEU A 536 -3.18 -3.73 12.46
CA LEU A 536 -2.30 -4.87 12.22
C LEU A 536 -3.13 -6.15 12.42
N LYS A 537 -3.32 -6.93 11.36
CA LYS A 537 -4.03 -8.23 11.42
C LYS A 537 -3.04 -9.37 11.53
N TYR A 538 -3.23 -10.28 12.47
CA TYR A 538 -2.37 -11.46 12.65
C TYR A 538 -3.17 -12.62 13.26
N GLY A 539 -3.20 -13.75 12.56
CA GLY A 539 -4.14 -14.84 12.89
C GLY A 539 -5.58 -14.32 12.90
N ASP A 540 -6.32 -14.63 13.97
CA ASP A 540 -7.69 -14.15 14.21
C ASP A 540 -7.74 -12.86 15.06
N LYS A 541 -6.58 -12.24 15.35
CA LYS A 541 -6.46 -11.04 16.19
C LYS A 541 -6.22 -9.79 15.34
N GLU A 542 -6.68 -8.65 15.84
CA GLU A 542 -6.39 -7.33 15.27
C GLU A 542 -5.81 -6.42 16.36
N LEU A 543 -4.74 -5.68 16.04
CA LEU A 543 -4.18 -4.64 16.89
C LEU A 543 -4.42 -3.27 16.23
N PRO A 544 -5.25 -2.39 16.81
CA PRO A 544 -5.40 -1.02 16.34
C PRO A 544 -4.08 -0.26 16.44
N LEU A 545 -3.69 0.39 15.34
CA LEU A 545 -2.56 1.31 15.29
C LEU A 545 -3.05 2.76 15.48
N ALA A 546 -2.13 3.67 15.78
CA ALA A 546 -2.45 5.09 15.96
C ALA A 546 -3.23 5.64 14.76
N SER A 547 -4.42 6.20 14.99
CA SER A 547 -5.23 6.83 13.95
C SER A 547 -4.83 8.29 13.73
N LYS A 548 -5.00 8.80 12.51
CA LYS A 548 -4.83 10.23 12.20
C LYS A 548 -6.04 10.79 11.50
N THR A 549 -6.51 11.95 11.96
CA THR A 549 -7.61 12.70 11.35
C THR A 549 -7.07 13.82 10.46
N PHE A 550 -7.61 13.93 9.25
CA PHE A 550 -7.35 14.97 8.27
C PHE A 550 -8.62 15.77 8.02
N VAL A 551 -8.52 17.08 7.84
CA VAL A 551 -9.67 17.99 7.71
C VAL A 551 -9.52 18.92 6.52
N GLY A 552 -10.63 19.25 5.86
CA GLY A 552 -10.66 20.21 4.76
C GLY A 552 -10.67 21.66 5.24
N GLU A 553 -10.30 22.60 4.35
CA GLU A 553 -10.15 24.04 4.61
C GLU A 553 -11.36 24.74 5.28
N LYS A 554 -12.57 24.21 5.13
CA LYS A 554 -13.83 24.76 5.66
C LYS A 554 -14.36 24.02 6.89
N VAL A 555 -13.67 22.97 7.36
CA VAL A 555 -14.05 22.26 8.58
C VAL A 555 -13.71 23.10 9.81
N VAL A 556 -14.65 23.26 10.73
CA VAL A 556 -14.48 23.99 11.98
C VAL A 556 -14.86 23.09 13.16
N GLY A 557 -14.09 23.14 14.25
CA GLY A 557 -14.42 22.42 15.49
C GLY A 557 -14.01 20.94 15.55
N VAL A 558 -13.36 20.41 14.51
CA VAL A 558 -12.78 19.05 14.50
C VAL A 558 -11.25 19.17 14.58
N ASP A 559 -10.64 18.50 15.56
CA ASP A 559 -9.18 18.42 15.67
C ASP A 559 -8.61 17.47 14.60
N GLY A 560 -7.71 17.97 13.76
CA GLY A 560 -7.14 17.21 12.65
C GLY A 560 -6.19 18.03 11.79
N GLN A 561 -5.43 17.33 10.96
CA GLN A 561 -4.45 17.95 10.08
C GLN A 561 -5.11 18.49 8.81
N MET A 562 -4.98 19.80 8.58
CA MET A 562 -5.59 20.45 7.41
C MET A 562 -4.92 20.00 6.10
N VAL A 563 -5.73 19.64 5.12
CA VAL A 563 -5.30 19.27 3.75
C VAL A 563 -5.80 20.31 2.75
N PRO A 564 -4.91 21.09 2.09
CA PRO A 564 -5.33 22.07 1.11
C PRO A 564 -5.96 21.39 -0.10
N TYR A 565 -7.09 21.92 -0.57
CA TYR A 565 -7.81 21.32 -1.70
C TYR A 565 -6.99 21.37 -2.98
N ILE A 566 -6.37 22.52 -3.26
CA ILE A 566 -5.68 22.77 -4.53
C ILE A 566 -4.43 21.89 -4.65
N THR A 567 -3.58 21.88 -3.62
CA THR A 567 -2.26 21.23 -3.68
C THR A 567 -2.27 19.78 -3.20
N GLY A 568 -3.28 19.36 -2.43
CA GLY A 568 -3.22 18.11 -1.69
C GLY A 568 -1.99 18.07 -0.77
N GLY A 569 -1.40 16.88 -0.61
CA GLY A 569 -0.15 16.72 0.13
C GLY A 569 0.16 15.28 0.53
N THR A 570 1.41 15.05 0.98
CA THR A 570 1.82 13.80 1.64
C THR A 570 2.03 14.08 3.12
N TYR A 571 1.41 13.27 3.97
CA TYR A 571 1.40 13.43 5.41
C TYR A 571 1.86 12.16 6.10
N THR A 572 2.74 12.30 7.08
CA THR A 572 3.30 11.17 7.81
C THR A 572 2.99 11.26 9.30
N TYR A 573 2.80 10.10 9.91
CA TYR A 573 2.74 9.94 11.36
C TYR A 573 3.33 8.59 11.75
N SER A 574 3.92 8.52 12.94
CA SER A 574 4.65 7.35 13.39
C SER A 574 4.07 6.82 14.70
N GLY A 575 4.29 5.55 14.95
CA GLY A 575 3.93 4.90 16.21
C GLY A 575 4.86 3.74 16.51
N VAL A 576 4.62 3.10 17.65
CA VAL A 576 5.33 1.92 18.10
C VAL A 576 4.37 1.01 18.84
N PHE A 577 4.51 -0.31 18.65
CA PHE A 577 3.77 -1.32 19.40
C PHE A 577 4.72 -2.44 19.87
N ASP A 578 4.30 -3.20 20.87
CA ASP A 578 5.05 -4.34 21.38
C ASP A 578 4.91 -5.54 20.43
N PHE A 579 6.02 -6.20 20.12
CA PHE A 579 6.03 -7.39 19.28
C PHE A 579 5.57 -8.62 20.08
N VAL A 580 4.77 -9.47 19.45
CA VAL A 580 4.54 -10.85 19.91
C VAL A 580 4.77 -11.81 18.74
N PRO A 581 5.24 -13.04 18.99
CA PRO A 581 5.64 -13.96 17.93
C PRO A 581 4.59 -14.23 16.83
N GLU A 582 3.29 -14.20 17.16
CA GLU A 582 2.23 -14.39 16.16
C GLU A 582 2.19 -13.26 15.11
N MET A 583 2.77 -12.09 15.40
CA MET A 583 2.81 -10.94 14.47
C MET A 583 3.81 -11.11 13.33
N ALA A 584 4.67 -12.14 13.35
CA ALA A 584 5.56 -12.44 12.23
C ALA A 584 4.78 -12.65 10.91
N SER A 585 3.59 -13.26 11.01
CA SER A 585 2.66 -13.45 9.89
C SER A 585 1.50 -12.44 9.92
N SER A 586 1.83 -11.16 10.09
CA SER A 586 0.83 -10.09 10.13
C SER A 586 0.64 -9.39 8.78
N THR A 587 -0.38 -8.54 8.67
CA THR A 587 -0.60 -7.65 7.53
C THR A 587 -1.12 -6.32 8.05
N VAL A 588 -0.55 -5.22 7.57
CA VAL A 588 -1.02 -3.88 7.92
C VAL A 588 -2.13 -3.50 6.95
N MET A 589 -3.31 -3.25 7.48
CA MET A 589 -4.49 -2.84 6.72
C MET A 589 -4.91 -1.43 7.14
N VAL A 590 -5.48 -0.67 6.22
CA VAL A 590 -6.09 0.63 6.52
C VAL A 590 -7.51 0.69 5.98
N SER A 591 -8.42 1.25 6.78
CA SER A 591 -9.82 1.48 6.41
C SER A 591 -10.16 2.95 6.63
N PRO A 592 -9.92 3.82 5.64
CA PRO A 592 -10.18 5.25 5.78
C PRO A 592 -11.69 5.53 5.84
N VAL A 593 -12.10 6.35 6.80
CA VAL A 593 -13.48 6.82 6.97
C VAL A 593 -13.57 8.27 6.54
N VAL A 594 -14.48 8.59 5.62
CA VAL A 594 -14.66 9.95 5.09
C VAL A 594 -16.09 10.41 5.37
N TYR A 595 -16.26 11.56 6.02
CA TYR A 595 -17.57 12.10 6.38
C TYR A 595 -17.60 13.63 6.33
N ALA A 596 -18.80 14.21 6.31
CA ALA A 596 -19.00 15.64 6.52
C ALA A 596 -19.38 15.87 7.99
N PRO A 597 -18.71 16.78 8.72
CA PRO A 597 -19.07 17.07 10.10
C PRO A 597 -20.38 17.86 10.14
N GLU A 598 -21.49 17.19 10.42
CA GLU A 598 -22.77 17.83 10.75
C GLU A 598 -22.87 18.05 12.26
N ALA A 599 -23.49 19.18 12.67
CA ALA A 599 -23.69 19.48 14.08
C ALA A 599 -24.59 18.42 14.74
N GLY A 600 -24.00 17.59 15.61
CA GLY A 600 -24.73 16.61 16.43
C GLY A 600 -24.85 15.20 15.85
N VAL A 601 -24.14 14.85 14.77
CA VAL A 601 -24.14 13.50 14.19
C VAL A 601 -22.87 12.73 14.56
N ASP A 602 -23.04 11.52 15.08
CA ASP A 602 -21.95 10.60 15.44
C ASP A 602 -21.18 10.14 14.17
N PRO A 603 -19.84 10.28 14.12
CA PRO A 603 -18.99 9.81 13.01
C PRO A 603 -19.17 8.34 12.63
N ALA A 604 -19.76 7.51 13.48
CA ALA A 604 -19.99 6.10 13.23
C ALA A 604 -20.95 5.80 12.05
N PHE A 605 -21.73 6.77 11.57
CA PHE A 605 -22.84 6.56 10.62
C PHE A 605 -22.63 7.08 9.19
N GLN A 606 -21.42 7.50 8.80
CA GLN A 606 -21.13 7.97 7.43
C GLN A 606 -19.86 7.32 6.89
N ASN A 607 -19.96 6.04 6.47
CA ASN A 607 -18.80 5.23 6.11
C ASN A 607 -18.58 5.09 4.60
N LEU A 608 -17.30 5.16 4.19
CA LEU A 608 -16.77 4.27 3.15
C LEU A 608 -16.81 2.85 3.72
N ALA A 609 -17.80 2.07 3.32
CA ALA A 609 -17.78 0.64 3.50
C ALA A 609 -16.99 -0.02 2.34
N GLU A 610 -16.07 -0.92 2.70
CA GLU A 610 -15.66 -2.11 1.94
C GLU A 610 -14.39 -2.13 1.06
N ALA A 611 -13.35 -1.35 1.33
CA ALA A 611 -12.01 -1.76 0.88
C ALA A 611 -10.98 -1.61 2.01
N GLN A 612 -10.70 -2.70 2.73
CA GLN A 612 -9.49 -2.77 3.55
C GLN A 612 -8.29 -2.73 2.60
N ILE A 613 -7.51 -1.66 2.66
CA ILE A 613 -6.34 -1.47 1.80
C ILE A 613 -5.15 -2.07 2.54
N LYS A 614 -4.51 -3.09 1.95
CA LYS A 614 -3.24 -3.63 2.44
C LYS A 614 -2.12 -2.64 2.15
N ILE A 615 -1.35 -2.27 3.18
CA ILE A 615 -0.26 -1.28 3.07
C ILE A 615 1.09 -1.80 3.56
N GLY A 616 1.15 -2.99 4.17
CA GLY A 616 2.41 -3.60 4.64
C GLY A 616 2.32 -5.09 4.91
N ASP A 617 3.48 -5.71 5.02
CA ASP A 617 3.68 -7.17 4.88
C ASP A 617 4.42 -7.78 6.08
N GLY A 618 3.70 -7.96 7.19
CA GLY A 618 4.19 -8.68 8.37
C GLY A 618 5.29 -7.95 9.14
N VAL A 619 5.91 -8.68 10.08
CA VAL A 619 7.02 -8.17 10.91
C VAL A 619 8.21 -9.14 10.81
N ILE A 620 9.39 -8.64 10.46
CA ILE A 620 10.66 -9.37 10.58
C ILE A 620 11.22 -9.25 11.99
N HIS A 621 11.71 -10.36 12.51
CA HIS A 621 12.18 -10.52 13.89
C HIS A 621 13.57 -11.21 13.90
N THR A 622 14.48 -10.73 13.05
CA THR A 622 15.80 -11.33 12.85
C THR A 622 16.71 -11.20 14.08
N GLU A 623 16.44 -10.22 14.95
CA GLU A 623 17.16 -10.07 16.22
C GLU A 623 16.98 -11.25 17.18
N ASP A 624 15.90 -12.05 17.06
CA ASP A 624 15.68 -13.27 17.84
C ASP A 624 16.82 -14.28 17.72
N PHE A 625 17.60 -14.20 16.64
CA PHE A 625 18.77 -15.03 16.53
C PHE A 625 19.83 -14.69 17.57
N ALA A 626 19.84 -13.52 18.22
CA ALA A 626 20.91 -13.12 19.13
C ALA A 626 21.07 -14.08 20.33
N GLY A 627 22.32 -14.34 20.69
CA GLY A 627 22.70 -15.24 21.78
C GLY A 627 23.31 -16.57 21.32
N GLY A 628 23.33 -17.55 22.21
CA GLY A 628 23.76 -18.91 21.90
C GLY A 628 25.21 -19.22 22.25
N ASN A 629 26.07 -18.22 22.42
CA ASN A 629 27.49 -18.36 22.76
C ASN A 629 27.96 -17.36 23.84
N GLU A 630 27.06 -17.00 24.76
CA GLU A 630 27.38 -16.18 25.94
C GLU A 630 28.52 -16.81 26.75
N GLN A 631 29.46 -15.99 27.20
CA GLN A 631 30.68 -16.41 27.86
C GLN A 631 30.45 -16.59 29.35
N SER A 632 30.53 -17.84 29.83
CA SER A 632 30.56 -18.14 31.27
C SER A 632 31.99 -17.99 31.81
N LEU A 633 32.11 -17.65 33.09
CA LEU A 633 33.38 -17.46 33.79
C LEU A 633 33.60 -18.59 34.79
N LEU A 634 34.79 -19.18 34.78
CA LEU A 634 35.22 -20.07 35.85
C LEU A 634 35.75 -19.22 37.01
N ALA A 635 35.55 -19.70 38.24
CA ALA A 635 36.33 -19.29 39.39
C ALA A 635 37.75 -19.82 39.25
N ASP A 636 38.73 -18.99 39.60
CA ASP A 636 40.14 -19.41 39.64
C ASP A 636 40.30 -20.60 40.61
N SER A 637 41.20 -21.52 40.26
CA SER A 637 41.60 -22.59 41.15
C SER A 637 42.21 -22.07 42.46
N GLY A 638 42.84 -20.88 42.42
CA GLY A 638 43.61 -20.34 43.53
C GLY A 638 44.85 -21.18 43.87
N TYR A 639 45.25 -22.10 42.99
CA TYR A 639 46.42 -22.95 43.18
C TYR A 639 47.69 -22.23 42.76
N GLU A 640 48.57 -21.97 43.72
CA GLU A 640 49.92 -21.48 43.46
C GLU A 640 50.87 -22.66 43.33
N SER A 641 51.49 -22.82 42.15
CA SER A 641 52.45 -23.90 41.89
C SER A 641 53.72 -23.79 42.72
N GLU A 642 54.07 -22.57 43.15
CA GLU A 642 55.21 -22.28 44.00
C GLU A 642 54.82 -21.24 45.05
N THR A 643 55.07 -21.54 46.32
CA THR A 643 54.89 -20.57 47.41
C THR A 643 56.22 -20.40 48.14
N LEU A 644 56.71 -19.15 48.21
CA LEU A 644 57.97 -18.84 48.91
C LEU A 644 57.69 -18.50 50.37
N ILE A 645 58.26 -19.29 51.28
CA ILE A 645 58.19 -19.07 52.72
C ILE A 645 59.54 -18.56 53.23
N THR A 646 59.49 -17.49 54.02
CA THR A 646 60.68 -16.79 54.53
C THR A 646 60.78 -16.89 56.05
N LYS A 647 61.99 -17.19 56.56
CA LYS A 647 62.33 -17.09 57.98
C LYS A 647 63.63 -16.33 58.19
N THR A 648 63.68 -15.50 59.22
CA THR A 648 64.85 -14.67 59.54
C THR A 648 65.36 -14.96 60.94
N ALA A 649 66.68 -15.16 61.06
CA ALA A 649 67.41 -15.20 62.32
C ALA A 649 68.44 -14.06 62.37
N LYS A 650 68.80 -13.59 63.57
CA LYS A 650 69.78 -12.53 63.74
C LYS A 650 70.92 -12.99 64.63
N LEU A 651 72.15 -12.70 64.22
CA LEU A 651 73.34 -12.82 65.05
C LEU A 651 73.75 -11.44 65.51
N TYR A 652 73.92 -11.25 66.81
CA TYR A 652 74.32 -9.97 67.38
C TYR A 652 75.81 -9.98 67.73
N PHE A 653 76.43 -8.81 67.71
CA PHE A 653 77.87 -8.66 67.88
C PHE A 653 78.20 -7.60 68.94
N PRO A 654 79.26 -7.80 69.74
CA PRO A 654 79.77 -6.78 70.64
C PRO A 654 80.22 -5.51 69.89
N LYS A 655 80.38 -4.42 70.64
CA LYS A 655 80.86 -3.14 70.10
C LYS A 655 82.23 -3.31 69.48
N ASN A 656 82.44 -2.72 68.29
CA ASN A 656 83.72 -2.77 67.54
C ASN A 656 84.27 -4.17 67.23
N GLU A 657 83.46 -5.21 67.40
CA GLU A 657 83.86 -6.60 67.17
C GLU A 657 82.95 -7.27 66.13
N PHE A 658 83.46 -8.32 65.51
CA PHE A 658 82.71 -9.19 64.60
C PHE A 658 82.76 -10.66 65.04
N THR A 659 83.31 -10.96 66.22
CA THR A 659 83.31 -12.31 66.78
C THR A 659 81.91 -12.67 67.27
N TYR A 660 81.38 -13.80 66.79
CA TYR A 660 80.08 -14.31 67.24
C TYR A 660 80.26 -15.25 68.44
N ASN A 661 79.51 -14.99 69.51
CA ASN A 661 79.40 -15.86 70.68
C ASN A 661 77.93 -16.05 71.05
N LYS A 662 77.46 -17.30 71.02
CA LYS A 662 76.06 -17.64 71.29
C LYS A 662 75.63 -17.46 72.76
N ARG A 663 76.59 -17.43 73.71
CA ARG A 663 76.33 -17.33 75.15
C ARG A 663 76.46 -15.90 75.70
N GLU A 664 76.59 -14.91 74.82
CA GLU A 664 76.96 -13.56 75.19
C GLU A 664 75.94 -12.52 74.69
N GLY A 665 75.71 -11.48 75.49
CA GLY A 665 74.85 -10.36 75.13
C GLY A 665 73.46 -10.79 74.66
N ILE A 666 72.95 -10.13 73.61
CA ILE A 666 71.63 -10.40 73.03
C ILE A 666 71.54 -11.83 72.49
N ASN A 667 72.65 -12.46 72.10
CA ASN A 667 72.62 -13.82 71.57
C ASN A 667 72.13 -14.85 72.60
N ASN A 668 72.34 -14.60 73.90
CA ASN A 668 71.88 -15.48 74.98
C ASN A 668 70.42 -15.22 75.42
N SER A 669 69.74 -14.26 74.78
CA SER A 669 68.33 -14.00 75.07
C SER A 669 67.44 -15.13 74.55
N GLU A 670 66.29 -15.32 75.21
CA GLU A 670 65.27 -16.30 74.79
C GLU A 670 64.79 -16.02 73.36
N SER A 671 64.58 -14.76 73.00
CA SER A 671 64.09 -14.37 71.66
C SER A 671 65.11 -14.66 70.56
N ALA A 672 66.39 -14.35 70.77
CA ALA A 672 67.44 -14.64 69.79
C ALA A 672 67.65 -16.16 69.65
N THR A 673 67.53 -16.91 70.74
CA THR A 673 67.60 -18.38 70.72
C THR A 673 66.43 -18.98 69.96
N PHE A 674 65.20 -18.56 70.28
CA PHE A 674 63.99 -19.00 69.60
C PHE A 674 64.02 -18.71 68.10
N ALA A 675 64.48 -17.52 67.69
CA ALA A 675 64.57 -17.16 66.27
C ALA A 675 65.57 -18.05 65.50
N ARG A 676 66.74 -18.34 66.08
CA ARG A 676 67.73 -19.26 65.48
C ARG A 676 67.20 -20.69 65.40
N GLU A 677 66.60 -21.18 66.49
CA GLU A 677 66.00 -22.53 66.50
C GLU A 677 64.85 -22.65 65.51
N THR A 678 64.04 -21.60 65.35
CA THR A 678 62.96 -21.57 64.37
C THR A 678 63.51 -21.62 62.95
N ALA A 679 64.56 -20.86 62.64
CA ALA A 679 65.22 -20.91 61.33
C ALA A 679 65.87 -22.27 61.07
N ASN A 680 66.51 -22.88 62.08
CA ASN A 680 67.09 -24.22 61.96
C ASN A 680 66.01 -25.30 61.78
N LYS A 681 64.92 -25.25 62.56
CA LYS A 681 63.76 -26.15 62.39
C LYS A 681 63.13 -26.00 61.01
N PHE A 682 63.07 -24.77 60.48
CA PHE A 682 62.57 -24.47 59.14
C PHE A 682 63.45 -25.09 58.06
N LEU A 683 64.77 -24.91 58.14
CA LEU A 683 65.73 -25.58 57.25
C LEU A 683 65.67 -27.11 57.35
N ALA A 684 65.52 -27.65 58.55
CA ALA A 684 65.44 -29.09 58.80
C ALA A 684 64.18 -29.75 58.19
N GLN A 685 63.18 -28.98 57.73
CA GLN A 685 62.03 -29.51 57.02
C GLN A 685 62.41 -30.13 55.67
N GLY A 686 63.59 -29.78 55.13
CA GLY A 686 64.08 -30.30 53.85
C GLY A 686 63.44 -29.64 52.63
N TRP A 687 62.81 -28.48 52.81
CA TRP A 687 62.21 -27.70 51.73
C TRP A 687 63.31 -27.15 50.80
N GLU A 688 63.00 -27.03 49.50
CA GLU A 688 63.97 -26.52 48.53
C GLU A 688 64.32 -25.06 48.85
N ILE A 689 65.60 -24.77 48.99
CA ILE A 689 66.08 -23.44 49.36
C ILE A 689 66.27 -22.63 48.07
N LYS A 690 65.50 -21.55 47.91
CA LYS A 690 65.67 -20.60 46.81
C LYS A 690 66.99 -19.83 46.97
N ASN A 691 67.16 -19.19 48.12
CA ASN A 691 68.41 -18.51 48.49
C ASN A 691 68.49 -18.27 50.01
N ILE A 692 69.69 -17.92 50.46
CA ILE A 692 69.94 -17.43 51.81
C ILE A 692 70.59 -16.05 51.71
N ALA A 693 69.93 -15.03 52.21
CA ALA A 693 70.44 -13.66 52.25
C ALA A 693 71.01 -13.35 53.63
N ILE A 694 72.26 -12.88 53.67
CA ILE A 694 72.93 -12.41 54.89
C ILE A 694 73.19 -10.91 54.75
N ASN A 695 72.42 -10.11 55.48
CA ASN A 695 72.59 -8.66 55.56
C ASN A 695 73.17 -8.28 56.92
N ALA A 696 74.42 -7.83 56.94
CA ALA A 696 75.06 -7.42 58.17
C ALA A 696 75.27 -5.92 58.25
N TYR A 697 75.23 -5.42 59.49
CA TYR A 697 75.19 -4.02 59.82
C TYR A 697 76.17 -3.70 60.95
N ALA A 698 76.72 -2.50 60.89
CA ALA A 698 77.37 -1.84 62.01
C ALA A 698 76.39 -0.84 62.64
N SER A 699 76.57 -0.58 63.93
CA SER A 699 75.86 0.51 64.58
C SER A 699 76.58 1.84 64.26
N PRO A 700 75.85 2.96 64.12
CA PRO A 700 76.40 4.19 63.54
C PRO A 700 77.27 5.05 64.47
N GLU A 701 77.99 4.45 65.43
CA GLU A 701 78.87 5.18 66.36
C GLU A 701 80.38 5.09 66.05
N GLY A 702 80.78 4.26 65.08
CA GLY A 702 82.18 4.12 64.63
C GLY A 702 82.48 4.89 63.34
N GLU A 703 83.76 4.99 62.96
CA GLU A 703 84.16 5.62 61.70
C GLU A 703 83.50 4.90 60.51
N GLU A 704 83.08 5.63 59.48
CA GLU A 704 82.43 5.05 58.30
C GLU A 704 83.21 3.87 57.70
N THR A 705 84.54 4.00 57.56
CA THR A 705 85.43 2.95 57.04
C THR A 705 85.51 1.74 57.99
N LEU A 706 85.53 1.99 59.30
CA LEU A 706 85.50 0.95 60.33
C LEU A 706 84.17 0.20 60.33
N ASN A 707 83.05 0.91 60.24
CA ASN A 707 81.70 0.35 60.19
C ASN A 707 81.47 -0.47 58.92
N ALA A 708 81.96 0.01 57.77
CA ALA A 708 81.97 -0.75 56.53
C ALA A 708 82.74 -2.07 56.71
N ASN A 709 83.95 -2.03 57.28
CA ASN A 709 84.75 -3.22 57.55
C ASN A 709 84.08 -4.18 58.56
N LEU A 710 83.51 -3.64 59.64
CA LEU A 710 82.79 -4.43 60.66
C LEU A 710 81.57 -5.12 60.06
N SER A 711 80.74 -4.40 59.31
CA SER A 711 79.57 -4.99 58.65
C SER A 711 79.96 -6.08 57.65
N ASN A 712 80.99 -5.87 56.83
CA ASN A 712 81.51 -6.87 55.88
C ASN A 712 82.03 -8.13 56.58
N ASN A 713 82.78 -7.98 57.68
CA ASN A 713 83.27 -9.12 58.44
C ASN A 713 82.14 -9.85 59.20
N ARG A 714 81.15 -9.13 59.72
CA ARG A 714 79.94 -9.72 60.32
C ARG A 714 79.12 -10.49 59.29
N ALA A 715 79.04 -10.00 58.05
CA ALA A 715 78.40 -10.73 56.94
C ALA A 715 79.11 -12.07 56.68
N LYS A 716 80.45 -12.07 56.62
CA LYS A 716 81.26 -13.30 56.50
C LYS A 716 81.08 -14.25 57.68
N VAL A 717 80.93 -13.72 58.90
CA VAL A 717 80.65 -14.53 60.09
C VAL A 717 79.24 -15.12 60.04
N GLY A 718 78.25 -14.36 59.60
CA GLY A 718 76.89 -14.85 59.35
C GLY A 718 76.85 -15.96 58.29
N ASP A 719 77.56 -15.78 57.17
CA ASP A 719 77.72 -16.79 56.12
C ASP A 719 78.37 -18.06 56.65
N LYS A 720 79.49 -17.94 57.37
CA LYS A 720 80.17 -19.08 58.00
C LYS A 720 79.25 -19.80 59.00
N TYR A 721 78.52 -19.05 59.82
CA TYR A 721 77.58 -19.60 60.78
C TYR A 721 76.49 -20.43 60.10
N ILE A 722 75.75 -19.84 59.14
CA ILE A 722 74.62 -20.54 58.52
C ILE A 722 75.07 -21.74 57.68
N ARG A 723 76.23 -21.66 57.02
CA ARG A 723 76.81 -22.82 56.32
C ARG A 723 77.14 -23.95 57.29
N SER A 724 77.68 -23.63 58.46
CA SER A 724 77.99 -24.63 59.50
C SER A 724 76.72 -25.28 60.07
N GLU A 725 75.68 -24.48 60.32
CA GLU A 725 74.38 -24.99 60.78
C GLU A 725 73.76 -25.89 59.71
N LEU A 726 73.71 -25.44 58.46
CA LEU A 726 73.18 -26.23 57.34
C LEU A 726 73.96 -27.54 57.12
N GLN A 727 75.29 -27.52 57.19
CA GLN A 727 76.12 -28.73 57.13
C GLN A 727 75.85 -29.69 58.28
N THR A 728 75.55 -29.16 59.47
CA THR A 728 75.18 -29.98 60.63
C THR A 728 73.86 -30.68 60.35
N LEU A 729 72.84 -29.92 59.93
CA LEU A 729 71.51 -30.45 59.59
C LEU A 729 71.56 -31.48 58.46
N ILE A 730 72.43 -31.31 57.46
CA ILE A 730 72.62 -32.30 56.37
C ILE A 730 73.18 -33.63 56.90
N LYS A 731 74.09 -33.58 57.88
CA LYS A 731 74.75 -34.78 58.44
C LYS A 731 73.95 -35.49 59.53
N GLU A 732 72.86 -34.88 60.00
CA GLU A 732 71.99 -35.47 61.01
C GLU A 732 71.33 -36.77 60.52
N LYS A 733 71.27 -37.78 61.40
CA LYS A 733 70.65 -39.06 61.08
C LYS A 733 69.16 -38.87 60.83
N GLY A 734 68.72 -39.17 59.60
CA GLY A 734 67.33 -38.97 59.19
C GLY A 734 67.03 -37.57 58.65
N SER A 735 68.06 -36.79 58.28
CA SER A 735 67.89 -35.49 57.64
C SER A 735 67.05 -35.59 56.37
N LYS A 736 66.14 -34.62 56.19
CA LYS A 736 65.33 -34.46 54.98
C LYS A 736 66.00 -33.56 53.94
N ILE A 737 67.14 -32.96 54.27
CA ILE A 737 67.84 -32.02 53.39
C ILE A 737 68.69 -32.82 52.40
N ASN A 738 68.27 -32.88 51.14
CA ASN A 738 68.97 -33.60 50.09
C ASN A 738 69.93 -32.68 49.30
N MET A 739 71.05 -32.28 49.92
CA MET A 739 72.11 -31.52 49.25
C MET A 739 73.50 -31.92 49.74
N LYS A 740 74.51 -31.78 48.87
CA LYS A 740 75.92 -32.07 49.20
C LYS A 740 76.70 -30.77 49.41
N ASP A 741 77.31 -30.62 50.59
CA ASP A 741 78.24 -29.52 50.93
C ASP A 741 77.68 -28.10 50.68
N CYS A 742 76.39 -27.87 50.94
CA CYS A 742 75.66 -26.62 50.63
C CYS A 742 75.67 -26.22 49.14
N GLY A 743 76.03 -27.13 48.24
CA GLY A 743 76.05 -26.89 46.80
C GLY A 743 74.65 -26.68 46.23
N GLY A 744 74.52 -25.74 45.30
CA GLY A 744 73.24 -25.41 44.64
C GLY A 744 72.43 -24.31 45.33
N VAL A 745 72.83 -23.84 46.51
CA VAL A 745 72.16 -22.73 47.21
C VAL A 745 72.86 -21.40 46.91
N GLU A 746 72.11 -20.40 46.47
CA GLU A 746 72.63 -19.03 46.32
C GLU A 746 72.73 -18.34 47.69
N PHE A 747 73.91 -17.82 48.02
CA PHE A 747 74.16 -17.05 49.23
C PHE A 747 74.45 -15.59 48.89
N ALA A 748 73.52 -14.69 49.22
CA ALA A 748 73.69 -13.26 49.04
C ALA A 748 74.30 -12.66 50.33
N VAL A 749 75.62 -12.47 50.35
CA VAL A 749 76.36 -12.01 51.55
C VAL A 749 76.74 -10.53 51.40
N ILE A 750 76.07 -9.66 52.17
CA ILE A 750 76.18 -8.20 52.03
C ILE A 750 76.49 -7.56 53.38
N GLY A 751 77.56 -6.76 53.44
CA GLY A 751 77.81 -5.80 54.51
C GLY A 751 77.29 -4.43 54.12
N ASN A 752 76.34 -3.90 54.88
CA ASN A 752 75.61 -2.68 54.55
C ASN A 752 76.22 -1.41 55.19
N GLY A 753 77.35 -1.52 55.89
CA GLY A 753 77.92 -0.41 56.65
C GLY A 753 77.09 -0.03 57.88
N PRO A 754 77.11 1.24 58.31
CA PRO A 754 76.35 1.71 59.47
C PRO A 754 74.84 1.78 59.19
N ASP A 755 74.04 1.20 60.09
CA ASP A 755 72.57 1.19 59.99
C ASP A 755 71.94 2.46 60.55
N TRP A 756 72.08 3.56 59.80
CA TRP A 756 71.49 4.85 60.15
C TRP A 756 69.95 4.81 60.23
N ASN A 757 69.32 4.06 59.32
CA ASN A 757 67.86 3.96 59.26
C ASN A 757 67.32 3.12 60.43
N GLY A 758 67.93 1.97 60.69
CA GLY A 758 67.60 1.13 61.84
C GLY A 758 67.86 1.84 63.16
N PHE A 759 68.89 2.68 63.25
CA PHE A 759 69.12 3.52 64.43
C PHE A 759 68.00 4.52 64.68
N MET A 760 67.58 5.26 63.65
CA MET A 760 66.46 6.20 63.78
C MET A 760 65.17 5.48 64.19
N ALA A 761 64.87 4.33 63.57
CA ALA A 761 63.69 3.53 63.91
C ALA A 761 63.74 2.96 65.34
N ALA A 762 64.89 2.43 65.77
CA ALA A 762 65.07 1.90 67.11
C ALA A 762 64.99 3.00 68.18
N LEU A 763 65.47 4.21 67.87
CA LEU A 763 65.38 5.37 68.74
C LEU A 763 63.95 5.91 68.86
N GLU A 764 63.20 5.97 67.77
CA GLU A 764 61.77 6.34 67.76
C GLU A 764 60.95 5.37 68.63
N ALA A 765 61.21 4.06 68.49
CA ALA A 765 60.57 2.99 69.25
C ALA A 765 61.04 2.89 70.72
N SER A 766 62.10 3.60 71.09
CA SER A 766 62.62 3.58 72.46
C SER A 766 61.77 4.41 73.43
N ASN A 767 61.92 4.11 74.72
CA ASN A 767 61.36 4.88 75.83
C ASN A 767 62.34 5.92 76.39
N MET A 768 63.40 6.28 75.64
CA MET A 768 64.39 7.27 76.09
C MET A 768 63.78 8.67 76.19
N ALA A 769 64.11 9.41 77.25
CA ALA A 769 63.56 10.75 77.48
C ALA A 769 64.03 11.76 76.42
N GLU A 770 65.29 11.65 75.99
CA GLU A 770 65.95 12.55 75.04
C GLU A 770 65.75 12.14 73.57
N LYS A 771 64.93 11.13 73.27
CA LYS A 771 64.84 10.54 71.92
C LYS A 771 64.55 11.55 70.82
N ASN A 772 63.63 12.49 71.04
CA ASN A 772 63.26 13.50 70.06
C ASN A 772 64.41 14.49 69.81
N THR A 773 65.16 14.84 70.85
CA THR A 773 66.34 15.69 70.74
C THR A 773 67.42 15.01 69.90
N ILE A 774 67.69 13.74 70.18
CA ILE A 774 68.69 12.95 69.44
C ILE A 774 68.27 12.78 67.97
N LEU A 775 67.00 12.44 67.71
CA LEU A 775 66.48 12.32 66.34
C LEU A 775 66.64 13.63 65.56
N ASN A 776 66.33 14.77 66.17
CA ASN A 776 66.44 16.08 65.52
C ASN A 776 67.90 16.43 65.20
N VAL A 777 68.83 16.14 66.12
CA VAL A 777 70.28 16.34 65.91
C VAL A 777 70.78 15.49 64.75
N ILE A 778 70.40 14.21 64.70
CA ILE A 778 70.86 13.28 63.65
C ILE A 778 70.21 13.56 62.29
N LYS A 779 68.94 13.98 62.26
CA LYS A 779 68.23 14.39 61.03
C LYS A 779 68.79 15.69 60.45
N SER A 780 69.26 16.62 61.29
CA SER A 780 69.82 17.92 60.86
C SER A 780 71.34 17.91 60.59
N ALA A 781 72.08 16.94 61.11
CA ALA A 781 73.51 16.82 60.87
C ALA A 781 73.84 16.37 59.43
N SER A 782 74.87 16.98 58.83
CA SER A 782 75.43 16.54 57.54
C SER A 782 76.00 15.12 57.65
N PRO A 783 75.98 14.29 56.59
CA PRO A 783 76.43 12.90 56.64
C PRO A 783 77.80 12.69 57.31
N SER A 784 78.76 13.59 57.05
CA SER A 784 80.11 13.57 57.63
C SER A 784 80.20 13.94 59.12
N ARG A 785 79.13 14.46 59.72
CA ARG A 785 79.09 14.86 61.15
C ARG A 785 78.20 13.96 62.01
N LYS A 786 77.31 13.16 61.42
CA LYS A 786 76.33 12.35 62.17
C LYS A 786 77.00 11.43 63.21
N GLU A 787 78.13 10.85 62.87
CA GLU A 787 78.92 10.01 63.77
C GLU A 787 79.50 10.80 64.95
N ALA A 788 80.03 12.00 64.70
CA ALA A 788 80.59 12.87 65.73
C ALA A 788 79.50 13.32 66.72
N GLU A 789 78.28 13.58 66.25
CA GLU A 789 77.15 13.93 67.10
C GLU A 789 76.79 12.77 68.06
N ILE A 790 76.82 11.51 67.60
CA ILE A 790 76.61 10.34 68.46
C ILE A 790 77.72 10.20 69.50
N LYS A 791 78.98 10.45 69.12
CA LYS A 791 80.14 10.39 70.03
C LYS A 791 80.11 11.49 71.11
N ASN A 792 79.54 12.64 70.81
CA ASN A 792 79.42 13.76 71.75
C ASN A 792 78.34 13.55 72.82
N MET A 793 77.47 12.55 72.67
CA MET A 793 76.39 12.21 73.61
C MET A 793 76.85 11.34 74.80
N ILE A 794 78.03 11.64 75.37
CA ILE A 794 78.72 10.80 76.38
C ILE A 794 77.87 10.58 77.65
N LEU A 795 77.12 11.59 78.09
CA LEU A 795 76.33 11.53 79.34
C LEU A 795 75.12 10.59 79.25
N ILE A 796 74.53 10.42 78.06
CA ILE A 796 73.37 9.56 77.82
C ILE A 796 73.74 8.23 77.18
N TYR A 797 75.04 7.98 76.98
CA TYR A 797 75.56 6.81 76.31
C TYR A 797 75.09 5.47 76.92
N PRO A 798 74.95 5.29 78.26
CA PRO A 798 74.44 4.03 78.83
C PRO A 798 73.01 3.67 78.39
N GLU A 799 72.15 4.65 78.15
CA GLU A 799 70.79 4.42 77.64
C GLU A 799 70.80 4.26 76.12
N LEU A 800 71.61 5.06 75.43
CA LEU A 800 71.80 4.98 73.99
C LEU A 800 72.40 3.63 73.55
N GLU A 801 73.28 3.04 74.36
CA GLU A 801 73.89 1.73 74.12
C GLU A 801 72.84 0.61 74.06
N LYS A 802 71.73 0.73 74.80
CA LYS A 802 70.61 -0.23 74.71
C LYS A 802 69.89 -0.17 73.36
N VAL A 803 69.93 0.98 72.68
CA VAL A 803 69.38 1.20 71.33
C VAL A 803 70.40 0.81 70.25
N LEU A 804 71.69 1.05 70.48
CA LEU A 804 72.76 0.74 69.52
C LEU A 804 73.12 -0.75 69.47
N SER A 805 73.09 -1.45 70.61
CA SER A 805 73.53 -2.84 70.73
C SER A 805 72.76 -3.81 69.81
N PRO A 806 71.41 -3.74 69.69
CA PRO A 806 70.67 -4.57 68.73
C PRO A 806 70.99 -4.29 67.26
N LEU A 807 71.53 -3.13 66.91
CA LEU A 807 71.84 -2.77 65.52
C LEU A 807 73.09 -3.47 65.01
N ARG A 808 73.98 -3.90 65.91
CA ARG A 808 75.22 -4.63 65.61
C ARG A 808 74.88 -6.08 65.29
N ARG A 809 74.44 -6.35 64.05
CA ARG A 809 73.86 -7.64 63.71
C ARG A 809 74.19 -8.13 62.31
N ALA A 810 74.06 -9.43 62.11
CA ALA A 810 73.91 -10.07 60.80
C ALA A 810 72.54 -10.74 60.75
N GLU A 811 71.68 -10.27 59.86
CA GLU A 811 70.36 -10.83 59.60
C GLU A 811 70.47 -11.88 58.52
N ILE A 812 70.13 -13.11 58.87
CA ILE A 812 70.18 -14.29 58.00
C ILE A 812 68.74 -14.63 57.65
N THR A 813 68.39 -14.46 56.39
CA THR A 813 67.05 -14.71 55.85
C THR A 813 67.10 -15.91 54.93
N VAL A 814 66.33 -16.93 55.28
CA VAL A 814 66.20 -18.17 54.52
C VAL A 814 64.88 -18.13 53.76
N ASN A 815 64.95 -18.31 52.44
CA ASN A 815 63.79 -18.37 51.56
C ASN A 815 63.68 -19.77 50.97
N CYS A 816 62.61 -20.49 51.27
CA CYS A 816 62.37 -21.84 50.77
C CYS A 816 61.04 -21.96 50.02
N TYR A 817 60.99 -22.81 49.01
CA TYR A 817 59.74 -23.21 48.36
C TYR A 817 59.01 -24.24 49.25
N GLU A 818 57.75 -23.95 49.56
CA GLU A 818 56.87 -24.93 50.21
C GLU A 818 56.67 -26.13 49.27
N PRO A 819 56.85 -27.39 49.72
CA PRO A 819 56.60 -28.56 48.90
C PRO A 819 55.13 -28.63 48.47
N LYS A 820 54.90 -28.66 47.16
CA LYS A 820 53.60 -28.83 46.53
C LYS A 820 53.60 -30.11 45.69
N ARG A 821 52.42 -30.68 45.45
CA ARG A 821 52.27 -31.81 44.53
C ARG A 821 52.49 -31.34 43.09
N SER A 822 53.06 -32.19 42.26
CA SER A 822 53.21 -31.88 40.84
C SER A 822 51.85 -31.91 40.14
N ALA A 823 51.75 -31.27 38.97
CA ALA A 823 50.54 -31.29 38.16
C ALA A 823 50.12 -32.72 37.79
N GLU A 824 51.09 -33.59 37.50
CA GLU A 824 50.86 -35.01 37.19
C GLU A 824 50.33 -35.78 38.40
N GLU A 825 50.90 -35.56 39.58
CA GLU A 825 50.44 -36.19 40.82
C GLU A 825 49.01 -35.74 41.16
N ILE A 826 48.71 -34.44 41.03
CA ILE A 826 47.38 -33.90 41.24
C ILE A 826 46.37 -34.50 40.25
N ALA A 827 46.69 -34.56 38.97
CA ALA A 827 45.81 -35.14 37.95
C ALA A 827 45.55 -36.64 38.19
N GLN A 828 46.56 -37.40 38.61
CA GLN A 828 46.40 -38.81 38.96
C GLN A 828 45.55 -38.99 40.21
N LEU A 829 45.78 -38.22 41.28
CA LEU A 829 45.01 -38.30 42.52
C LEU A 829 43.56 -37.85 42.31
N ALA A 830 43.32 -36.87 41.45
CA ALA A 830 41.97 -36.38 41.16
C ALA A 830 41.07 -37.48 40.57
N THR A 831 41.66 -38.47 39.88
CA THR A 831 40.92 -39.62 39.31
C THR A 831 40.92 -40.84 40.23
N THR A 832 42.02 -41.10 40.95
CA THR A 832 42.19 -42.33 41.74
C THR A 832 41.74 -42.18 43.20
N ASN A 833 41.95 -41.03 43.82
CA ASN A 833 41.62 -40.75 45.22
C ASN A 833 41.42 -39.24 45.47
N PRO A 834 40.34 -38.62 44.96
CA PRO A 834 40.14 -37.18 45.06
C PRO A 834 40.02 -36.67 46.52
N GLN A 835 39.70 -37.55 47.48
CA GLN A 835 39.50 -37.21 48.89
C GLN A 835 40.76 -36.66 49.59
N VAL A 836 41.95 -36.91 49.04
CA VAL A 836 43.22 -36.40 49.62
C VAL A 836 43.62 -35.04 49.05
N LEU A 837 42.92 -34.55 48.03
CA LEU A 837 43.19 -33.26 47.41
C LEU A 837 42.45 -32.14 48.13
N THR A 838 43.11 -30.99 48.22
CA THR A 838 42.48 -29.73 48.61
C THR A 838 41.55 -29.22 47.51
N LEU A 839 40.69 -28.26 47.85
CA LEU A 839 39.83 -27.59 46.86
C LEU A 839 40.66 -27.02 45.71
N GLN A 840 41.74 -26.30 46.02
CA GLN A 840 42.59 -25.65 45.04
C GLN A 840 43.23 -26.68 44.10
N GLU A 841 43.77 -27.77 44.64
CA GLU A 841 44.35 -28.85 43.83
C GLU A 841 43.29 -29.53 42.95
N LEU A 842 42.08 -29.76 43.45
CA LEU A 842 41.01 -30.42 42.69
C LEU A 842 40.45 -29.52 41.58
N LEU A 843 40.30 -28.22 41.83
CA LEU A 843 39.94 -27.24 40.79
C LEU A 843 41.07 -27.09 39.77
N TYR A 844 42.33 -27.08 40.21
CA TYR A 844 43.49 -27.05 39.32
C TYR A 844 43.54 -28.31 38.43
N ALA A 845 43.30 -29.50 39.00
CA ALA A 845 43.20 -30.75 38.23
C ALA A 845 42.16 -30.67 37.09
N ALA A 846 41.04 -30.00 37.36
CA ALA A 846 40.01 -29.78 36.34
C ALA A 846 40.51 -28.84 35.21
N THR A 847 41.33 -27.83 35.52
CA THR A 847 41.96 -26.97 34.49
C THR A 847 42.95 -27.71 33.60
N LEU A 848 43.59 -28.76 34.12
CA LEU A 848 44.50 -29.63 33.38
C LEU A 848 43.78 -30.66 32.48
N THR A 849 42.46 -30.83 32.65
CA THR A 849 41.69 -31.88 31.98
C THR A 849 41.03 -31.33 30.73
N GLU A 850 41.39 -31.83 29.53
CA GLU A 850 40.81 -31.38 28.25
C GLU A 850 39.39 -31.90 28.00
N ASP A 851 39.14 -33.17 28.32
CA ASP A 851 37.84 -33.82 28.11
C ASP A 851 36.73 -33.15 28.95
N LYS A 852 35.66 -32.74 28.29
CA LYS A 852 34.56 -31.97 28.92
C LYS A 852 33.86 -32.78 30.01
N GLN A 853 33.62 -34.07 29.77
CA GLN A 853 32.89 -34.92 30.72
C GLN A 853 33.74 -35.22 31.96
N SER A 854 35.03 -35.47 31.77
CA SER A 854 35.99 -35.68 32.85
C SER A 854 36.17 -34.42 33.69
N ARG A 855 36.27 -33.25 33.05
CA ARG A 855 36.34 -31.95 33.73
C ARG A 855 35.07 -31.67 34.54
N GLU A 856 33.89 -31.92 33.98
CA GLU A 856 32.62 -31.83 34.70
C GLU A 856 32.60 -32.73 35.94
N ASN A 857 33.03 -33.98 35.81
CA ASN A 857 33.08 -34.92 36.95
C ASN A 857 33.99 -34.41 38.07
N LEU A 858 35.12 -33.78 37.72
CA LEU A 858 36.02 -33.16 38.70
C LEU A 858 35.36 -31.97 39.40
N TYR A 859 34.70 -31.07 38.66
CA TYR A 859 33.97 -29.96 39.27
C TYR A 859 32.78 -30.43 40.12
N LYS A 860 32.08 -31.47 39.69
CA LYS A 860 31.02 -32.12 40.48
C LYS A 860 31.56 -32.69 41.78
N THR A 861 32.72 -33.36 41.71
CA THR A 861 33.41 -33.92 42.87
C THR A 861 33.83 -32.79 43.82
N ALA A 862 34.38 -31.70 43.30
CA ALA A 862 34.73 -30.52 44.09
C ALA A 862 33.48 -29.91 44.76
N ALA A 863 32.38 -29.73 44.04
CA ALA A 863 31.13 -29.20 44.59
C ALA A 863 30.50 -30.11 45.64
N THR A 864 30.73 -31.42 45.55
CA THR A 864 30.23 -32.43 46.51
C THR A 864 31.08 -32.46 47.77
N MET A 865 32.41 -32.51 47.63
CA MET A 865 33.34 -32.55 48.76
C MET A 865 33.43 -31.21 49.50
N PHE A 866 33.35 -30.10 48.76
CA PHE A 866 33.50 -28.73 49.26
C PHE A 866 32.19 -27.95 49.05
N GLY A 867 31.08 -28.47 49.58
CA GLY A 867 29.74 -27.89 49.42
C GLY A 867 29.59 -26.42 49.86
N ASN A 868 30.45 -25.96 50.77
CA ASN A 868 30.48 -24.57 51.27
C ASN A 868 31.48 -23.66 50.54
N SER A 869 32.04 -24.08 49.40
CA SER A 869 32.89 -23.24 48.55
C SER A 869 32.11 -22.69 47.37
N TRP A 870 32.08 -21.37 47.23
CA TRP A 870 31.42 -20.72 46.09
C TRP A 870 32.13 -21.04 44.78
N GLU A 871 33.46 -21.21 44.79
CA GLU A 871 34.29 -21.59 43.64
C GLU A 871 33.87 -22.95 43.09
N ALA A 872 33.75 -23.95 43.98
CA ALA A 872 33.33 -25.31 43.63
C ALA A 872 31.91 -25.32 43.05
N GLN A 873 30.96 -24.64 43.72
CA GLN A 873 29.58 -24.55 43.23
C GLN A 873 29.52 -23.84 41.86
N THR A 874 30.27 -22.74 41.68
CA THR A 874 30.29 -21.95 40.42
C THR A 874 30.90 -22.73 39.27
N ASN A 875 32.00 -23.45 39.51
CA ASN A 875 32.67 -24.23 38.47
C ASN A 875 31.86 -25.45 38.05
N TYR A 876 31.13 -26.08 38.97
CA TYR A 876 30.18 -27.12 38.56
C TYR A 876 28.98 -26.54 37.81
N ALA A 877 28.44 -25.40 38.25
CA ALA A 877 27.40 -24.70 37.51
C ALA A 877 27.83 -24.30 36.10
N TYR A 878 29.09 -23.90 35.91
CA TYR A 878 29.67 -23.64 34.59
C TYR A 878 29.53 -24.87 33.68
N SER A 879 29.88 -26.07 34.15
CA SER A 879 29.70 -27.30 33.38
C SER A 879 28.23 -27.59 33.06
N GLU A 880 27.33 -27.39 34.03
CA GLU A 880 25.89 -27.55 33.81
C GLU A 880 25.36 -26.56 32.75
N ILE A 881 25.89 -25.32 32.68
CA ILE A 881 25.58 -24.37 31.59
C ILE A 881 26.02 -24.92 30.24
N GLN A 882 27.24 -25.46 30.14
CA GLN A 882 27.77 -26.02 28.89
C GLN A 882 26.96 -27.24 28.42
N ASN A 883 26.40 -28.01 29.35
CA ASN A 883 25.56 -29.18 29.07
C ASN A 883 24.09 -28.82 28.77
N GLY A 884 23.70 -27.54 28.88
CA GLY A 884 22.31 -27.11 28.67
C GLY A 884 21.39 -27.33 29.88
N ASN A 885 21.94 -27.75 31.03
CA ASN A 885 21.18 -28.03 32.26
C ASN A 885 20.94 -26.75 33.08
N TYR A 886 20.24 -25.78 32.48
CA TYR A 886 20.12 -24.42 33.04
C TYR A 886 19.48 -24.35 34.43
N SER A 887 18.48 -25.20 34.72
CA SER A 887 17.83 -25.25 36.04
C SER A 887 18.78 -25.77 37.14
N SER A 888 19.60 -26.77 36.79
CA SER A 888 20.62 -27.32 37.68
C SER A 888 21.71 -26.27 37.93
N ALA A 889 22.23 -25.67 36.86
CA ALA A 889 23.20 -24.57 36.95
C ALA A 889 22.72 -23.44 37.87
N LEU A 890 21.47 -23.00 37.73
CA LEU A 890 20.91 -21.95 38.57
C LEU A 890 20.88 -22.33 40.05
N THR A 891 20.53 -23.58 40.38
CA THR A 891 20.53 -24.09 41.76
C THR A 891 21.92 -24.00 42.39
N TYR A 892 22.96 -24.38 41.65
CA TYR A 892 24.36 -24.29 42.12
C TYR A 892 24.84 -22.84 42.20
N LEU A 893 24.44 -21.98 41.26
CA LEU A 893 24.76 -20.54 41.30
C LEU A 893 24.07 -19.80 42.44
N GLU A 894 22.83 -20.17 42.79
CA GLU A 894 22.13 -19.60 43.96
C GLU A 894 22.84 -19.96 45.26
N LYS A 895 23.33 -21.21 45.39
CA LYS A 895 24.19 -21.60 46.50
C LYS A 895 25.50 -20.81 46.50
N ALA A 896 26.17 -20.70 45.35
CA ALA A 896 27.40 -19.93 45.23
C ALA A 896 27.20 -18.46 45.62
N ASN A 897 26.10 -17.85 45.18
CA ASN A 897 25.74 -16.47 45.48
C ASN A 897 25.38 -16.26 46.97
N ALA A 898 24.80 -17.28 47.62
CA ALA A 898 24.56 -17.24 49.07
C ALA A 898 25.88 -17.33 49.87
N LEU A 899 26.85 -18.08 49.38
CA LEU A 899 28.18 -18.24 50.00
C LEU A 899 29.09 -17.03 49.74
N SER A 900 29.00 -16.43 48.55
CA SER A 900 29.79 -15.26 48.13
C SER A 900 28.91 -14.25 47.39
N PRO A 901 28.15 -13.42 48.12
CA PRO A 901 27.33 -12.37 47.52
C PRO A 901 28.21 -11.35 46.79
N ASN A 902 27.70 -10.78 45.69
CA ASN A 902 28.42 -9.79 44.87
C ASN A 902 29.74 -10.34 44.28
N ASN A 903 29.77 -11.62 43.92
CA ASN A 903 30.89 -12.20 43.19
C ASN A 903 30.70 -12.04 41.67
N ALA A 904 31.73 -11.52 40.99
CA ALA A 904 31.65 -11.20 39.56
C ALA A 904 31.41 -12.44 38.67
N SER A 905 32.09 -13.56 38.94
CA SER A 905 31.94 -14.81 38.16
C SER A 905 30.58 -15.46 38.40
N VAL A 906 30.12 -15.50 39.65
CA VAL A 906 28.78 -16.02 40.00
C VAL A 906 27.69 -15.24 39.28
N LEU A 907 27.71 -13.90 39.41
CA LEU A 907 26.70 -13.04 38.81
C LEU A 907 26.74 -13.10 37.28
N ASN A 908 27.92 -13.17 36.66
CA ASN A 908 28.01 -13.37 35.21
C ASN A 908 27.34 -14.68 34.79
N ASN A 909 27.64 -15.79 35.47
CA ASN A 909 27.10 -17.09 35.12
C ASN A 909 25.58 -17.16 35.34
N MET A 910 25.05 -16.48 36.37
CA MET A 910 23.60 -16.29 36.51
C MET A 910 23.03 -15.53 35.32
N GLY A 911 23.71 -14.46 34.88
CA GLY A 911 23.35 -13.72 33.67
C GLY A 911 23.32 -14.61 32.42
N VAL A 912 24.30 -15.50 32.24
CA VAL A 912 24.32 -16.47 31.14
C VAL A 912 23.12 -17.41 31.21
N VAL A 913 22.82 -17.97 32.39
CA VAL A 913 21.65 -18.84 32.56
C VAL A 913 20.35 -18.11 32.21
N TYR A 914 20.19 -16.87 32.66
CA TYR A 914 19.00 -16.08 32.32
C TYR A 914 18.93 -15.76 30.82
N ALA A 915 20.06 -15.48 30.16
CA ALA A 915 20.11 -15.29 28.70
C ALA A 915 19.68 -16.57 27.96
N LYS A 916 20.17 -17.74 28.39
CA LYS A 916 19.77 -19.05 27.83
C LYS A 916 18.30 -19.38 28.02
N GLN A 917 17.67 -18.80 29.03
CA GLN A 917 16.22 -18.91 29.28
C GLN A 917 15.39 -17.82 28.59
N GLY A 918 16.01 -16.94 27.79
CA GLY A 918 15.35 -15.82 27.12
C GLY A 918 14.98 -14.64 28.04
N GLN A 919 15.42 -14.65 29.30
CA GLN A 919 15.14 -13.60 30.29
C GLN A 919 16.19 -12.48 30.20
N TRP A 920 16.19 -11.76 29.08
CA TRP A 920 17.23 -10.78 28.73
C TRP A 920 17.33 -9.59 29.69
N ASP A 921 16.23 -9.14 30.30
CA ASP A 921 16.26 -8.09 31.33
C ASP A 921 17.09 -8.50 32.55
N LYS A 922 16.87 -9.74 33.04
CA LYS A 922 17.67 -10.28 34.14
C LYS A 922 19.11 -10.50 33.70
N ALA A 923 19.32 -11.05 32.51
CA ALA A 923 20.66 -11.28 31.97
C ALA A 923 21.48 -9.98 31.94
N LYS A 924 20.93 -8.91 31.34
CA LYS A 924 21.57 -7.58 31.28
C LYS A 924 21.89 -7.05 32.68
N LYS A 925 20.95 -7.13 33.63
CA LYS A 925 21.17 -6.72 35.02
C LYS A 925 22.35 -7.47 35.67
N TYR A 926 22.37 -8.79 35.56
CA TYR A 926 23.43 -9.62 36.13
C TYR A 926 24.79 -9.38 35.46
N PHE A 927 24.82 -9.26 34.13
CA PHE A 927 26.05 -8.91 33.40
C PHE A 927 26.59 -7.53 33.78
N THR A 928 25.73 -6.51 33.91
CA THR A 928 26.13 -5.17 34.35
C THR A 928 26.66 -5.18 35.78
N ASN A 929 26.00 -5.89 36.69
CA ASN A 929 26.47 -6.01 38.08
C ASN A 929 27.84 -6.72 38.14
N ALA A 930 27.99 -7.84 37.45
CA ALA A 930 29.28 -8.52 37.36
C ALA A 930 30.37 -7.64 36.74
N GLN A 931 30.04 -6.83 35.72
CA GLN A 931 30.99 -5.89 35.14
C GLN A 931 31.43 -4.80 36.12
N SER A 932 30.50 -4.27 36.93
CA SER A 932 30.83 -3.27 37.96
C SER A 932 31.77 -3.82 39.04
N LEU A 933 31.85 -5.15 39.16
CA LEU A 933 32.71 -5.88 40.08
C LEU A 933 34.02 -6.36 39.42
N GLY A 934 34.29 -5.94 38.18
CA GLY A 934 35.55 -6.21 37.47
C GLY A 934 35.52 -7.35 36.45
N ALA A 935 34.38 -8.03 36.24
CA ALA A 935 34.29 -9.02 35.16
C ALA A 935 34.28 -8.36 33.77
N ASN A 936 35.02 -8.93 32.81
CA ASN A 936 34.93 -8.50 31.42
C ASN A 936 33.66 -9.08 30.75
N ASN A 937 32.53 -8.39 30.90
CA ASN A 937 31.25 -8.80 30.31
C ASN A 937 30.89 -8.04 29.04
N ASN A 938 31.86 -7.40 28.38
CA ASN A 938 31.61 -6.65 27.15
C ASN A 938 30.90 -7.50 26.09
N TYR A 939 31.35 -8.74 25.90
CA TYR A 939 30.71 -9.64 24.95
C TYR A 939 29.24 -9.96 25.32
N ASN A 940 28.99 -10.38 26.55
CA ASN A 940 27.65 -10.75 27.01
C ASN A 940 26.69 -9.55 27.01
N LEU A 941 27.17 -8.37 27.38
CA LEU A 941 26.41 -7.13 27.27
C LEU A 941 26.17 -6.71 25.82
N GLY A 942 27.12 -7.00 24.92
CA GLY A 942 26.95 -6.79 23.48
C GLY A 942 25.83 -7.66 22.91
N VAL A 943 25.82 -8.95 23.27
CA VAL A 943 24.73 -9.88 22.93
C VAL A 943 23.39 -9.39 23.46
N ALA A 944 23.33 -9.04 24.75
CA ALA A 944 22.10 -8.49 25.35
C ALA A 944 21.68 -7.19 24.65
N SER A 945 22.62 -6.32 24.25
CA SER A 945 22.31 -5.06 23.57
C SER A 945 21.60 -5.30 22.22
N ILE A 946 21.88 -6.39 21.50
CA ILE A 946 21.12 -6.75 20.28
C ILE A 946 19.65 -6.98 20.61
N GLN A 947 19.37 -7.72 21.69
CA GLN A 947 18.01 -8.05 22.15
C GLN A 947 17.22 -6.83 22.65
N PHE A 948 17.90 -5.70 22.90
CA PHE A 948 17.27 -4.40 23.22
C PHE A 948 17.27 -3.44 22.03
N GLY A 949 17.61 -3.90 20.82
CA GLY A 949 17.70 -3.06 19.63
C GLY A 949 18.83 -2.03 19.66
N GLU A 950 19.78 -2.15 20.59
CA GLU A 950 20.94 -1.27 20.80
C GLU A 950 22.14 -1.75 19.94
N TYR A 951 21.94 -1.91 18.62
CA TYR A 951 22.91 -2.59 17.74
C TYR A 951 24.27 -1.88 17.62
N GLU A 952 24.30 -0.55 17.57
CA GLU A 952 25.54 0.23 17.53
C GLU A 952 26.35 0.06 18.81
N LYS A 953 25.65 0.03 19.96
CA LYS A 953 26.26 -0.24 21.25
C LYS A 953 26.77 -1.67 21.33
N ALA A 954 26.03 -2.65 20.77
CA ALA A 954 26.48 -4.03 20.67
C ALA A 954 27.83 -4.11 19.93
N LEU A 955 27.97 -3.45 18.77
CA LEU A 955 29.24 -3.40 18.05
C LEU A 955 30.36 -2.71 18.83
N SER A 956 30.05 -1.61 19.52
CA SER A 956 31.02 -0.94 20.42
C SER A 956 31.52 -1.87 21.52
N LEU A 957 30.63 -2.68 22.09
CA LEU A 957 30.96 -3.65 23.14
C LEU A 957 31.74 -4.86 22.60
N PHE A 958 31.43 -5.33 21.39
CA PHE A 958 32.20 -6.38 20.74
C PHE A 958 33.62 -5.94 20.35
N GLY A 959 33.84 -4.64 20.16
CA GLY A 959 35.15 -4.08 19.85
C GLY A 959 35.70 -4.59 18.51
N THR A 960 36.89 -5.18 18.53
CA THR A 960 37.59 -5.66 17.32
C THR A 960 37.30 -7.14 16.99
N ARG A 961 36.35 -7.77 17.69
CA ARG A 961 35.99 -9.18 17.49
C ARG A 961 35.51 -9.43 16.05
N LYS A 962 35.96 -10.55 15.47
CA LYS A 962 35.57 -11.03 14.13
C LYS A 962 35.15 -12.49 14.18
N CYS A 963 34.54 -12.98 13.10
CA CYS A 963 34.15 -14.38 12.94
C CYS A 963 33.19 -14.85 14.04
N ASP A 964 32.22 -13.98 14.35
CA ASP A 964 31.26 -14.19 15.43
C ASP A 964 29.85 -13.91 14.93
N VAL A 965 28.93 -14.82 15.24
CA VAL A 965 27.56 -14.77 14.75
C VAL A 965 26.78 -13.56 15.26
N ASN A 966 27.04 -13.09 16.49
CA ASN A 966 26.33 -11.95 17.05
C ASN A 966 26.91 -10.62 16.55
N VAL A 967 28.21 -10.58 16.23
CA VAL A 967 28.81 -9.45 15.50
C VAL A 967 28.18 -9.34 14.11
N GLY A 968 28.09 -10.45 13.37
CA GLY A 968 27.45 -10.51 12.06
C GLY A 968 25.97 -10.14 12.11
N LEU A 969 25.24 -10.61 13.12
CA LEU A 969 23.84 -10.23 13.35
C LEU A 969 23.68 -8.74 13.62
N ALA A 970 24.49 -8.15 14.52
CA ALA A 970 24.42 -6.71 14.79
C ALA A 970 24.73 -5.87 13.54
N GLN A 971 25.69 -6.30 12.71
CA GLN A 971 25.98 -5.67 11.41
C GLN A 971 24.80 -5.79 10.44
N LEU A 972 24.16 -6.97 10.38
CA LEU A 972 22.98 -7.22 9.56
C LEU A 972 21.80 -6.31 9.97
N MET A 973 21.55 -6.16 11.26
CA MET A 973 20.49 -5.28 11.79
C MET A 973 20.75 -3.80 11.53
N LEU A 974 22.02 -3.40 11.31
CA LEU A 974 22.43 -2.06 10.90
C LEU A 974 22.49 -1.85 9.38
N GLY A 975 22.11 -2.85 8.58
CA GLY A 975 22.20 -2.79 7.12
C GLY A 975 23.62 -2.87 6.57
N LYS A 976 24.62 -3.25 7.38
CA LYS A 976 26.02 -3.44 6.97
C LYS A 976 26.23 -4.84 6.38
N TYR A 977 25.59 -5.11 5.25
CA TYR A 977 25.46 -6.47 4.72
C TYR A 977 26.77 -7.15 4.34
N GLU A 978 27.73 -6.42 3.77
CA GLU A 978 29.03 -6.98 3.40
C GLU A 978 29.89 -7.30 4.64
N ASP A 979 29.88 -6.44 5.66
CA ASP A 979 30.55 -6.71 6.94
C ASP A 979 29.91 -7.92 7.66
N ALA A 980 28.57 -7.98 7.65
CA ALA A 980 27.81 -9.08 8.22
C ALA A 980 28.16 -10.39 7.52
N LYS A 981 28.17 -10.40 6.18
CA LYS A 981 28.54 -11.57 5.38
C LYS A 981 29.95 -12.04 5.70
N ALA A 982 30.93 -11.13 5.76
CA ALA A 982 32.31 -11.46 6.07
C ALA A 982 32.45 -12.10 7.46
N ASN A 983 31.78 -11.54 8.48
CA ASN A 983 31.80 -12.09 9.83
C ASN A 983 31.08 -13.43 9.95
N LEU A 984 29.91 -13.57 9.34
CA LEU A 984 29.14 -14.82 9.35
C LEU A 984 29.87 -15.94 8.59
N SER A 985 30.52 -15.63 7.47
CA SER A 985 31.18 -16.64 6.63
C SER A 985 32.43 -17.25 7.27
N CYS A 986 33.12 -16.53 8.17
CA CYS A 986 34.27 -17.06 8.90
C CYS A 986 33.93 -17.54 10.32
N ALA A 987 32.69 -17.33 10.79
CA ALA A 987 32.23 -17.85 12.07
C ALA A 987 32.06 -19.38 12.03
N GLU A 988 31.94 -20.00 13.21
CA GLU A 988 31.61 -21.43 13.33
C GLU A 988 30.31 -21.75 12.56
N GLU A 989 30.39 -22.70 11.62
CA GLU A 989 29.27 -23.07 10.77
C GLU A 989 28.17 -23.72 11.62
N THR A 990 27.05 -23.02 11.77
CA THR A 990 25.87 -23.47 12.52
C THR A 990 24.61 -23.23 11.69
N CYS A 991 23.49 -23.86 12.06
CA CYS A 991 22.21 -23.60 11.40
C CYS A 991 21.81 -22.11 11.49
N LYS A 992 22.13 -21.44 12.61
CA LYS A 992 21.93 -20.00 12.81
C LYS A 992 22.76 -19.15 11.83
N VAL A 993 24.05 -19.44 11.69
CA VAL A 993 24.93 -18.72 10.74
C VAL A 993 24.41 -18.87 9.30
N ASN A 994 24.08 -20.09 8.88
CA ASN A 994 23.57 -20.34 7.53
C ASN A 994 22.22 -19.66 7.27
N TYR A 995 21.33 -19.61 8.27
CA TYR A 995 20.06 -18.90 8.14
C TYR A 995 20.28 -17.38 8.02
N LEU A 996 21.17 -16.80 8.83
CA LEU A 996 21.49 -15.37 8.73
C LEU A 996 22.18 -15.01 7.42
N LEU A 997 23.01 -15.90 6.85
CA LEU A 997 23.56 -15.74 5.50
C LEU A 997 22.46 -15.74 4.43
N ALA A 998 21.43 -16.58 4.58
CA ALA A 998 20.26 -16.52 3.71
C ALA A 998 19.50 -15.18 3.85
N VAL A 999 19.36 -14.66 5.07
CA VAL A 999 18.76 -13.33 5.30
C VAL A 999 19.59 -12.23 4.63
N VAL A 1000 20.93 -12.27 4.74
CA VAL A 1000 21.83 -11.36 4.00
C VAL A 1000 21.58 -11.47 2.49
N GLY A 1001 21.49 -12.69 1.95
CA GLY A 1001 21.17 -12.93 0.53
C GLY A 1001 19.82 -12.32 0.14
N SER A 1002 18.80 -12.45 0.98
CA SER A 1002 17.47 -11.91 0.71
C SER A 1002 17.47 -10.39 0.68
N ARG A 1003 18.08 -9.74 1.69
CA ARG A 1003 18.16 -8.27 1.78
C ARG A 1003 19.07 -7.65 0.71
N THR A 1004 19.96 -8.43 0.10
CA THR A 1004 20.85 -8.00 -0.99
C THR A 1004 20.43 -8.48 -2.37
N PHE A 1005 19.23 -9.08 -2.50
CA PHE A 1005 18.69 -9.59 -3.76
C PHE A 1005 19.56 -10.67 -4.45
N LYS A 1006 20.27 -11.49 -3.67
CA LYS A 1006 21.14 -12.58 -4.14
C LYS A 1006 20.48 -13.95 -3.92
N ASP A 1007 19.61 -14.35 -4.84
CA ASP A 1007 18.74 -15.53 -4.71
C ASP A 1007 19.52 -16.84 -4.43
N ALA A 1008 20.66 -17.05 -5.10
CA ALA A 1008 21.49 -18.24 -4.87
C ALA A 1008 22.01 -18.36 -3.42
N GLU A 1009 22.31 -17.23 -2.77
CA GLU A 1009 22.75 -17.21 -1.37
C GLU A 1009 21.60 -17.53 -0.42
N VAL A 1010 20.38 -17.12 -0.75
CA VAL A 1010 19.16 -17.47 0.00
C VAL A 1010 18.94 -18.98 0.00
N PHE A 1011 18.92 -19.60 -1.18
CA PHE A 1011 18.64 -21.02 -1.33
C PHE A 1011 19.73 -21.89 -0.70
N THR A 1012 21.00 -21.53 -0.94
CA THR A 1012 22.14 -22.26 -0.35
C THR A 1012 22.14 -22.16 1.17
N GLY A 1013 21.94 -20.95 1.73
CA GLY A 1013 21.91 -20.73 3.17
C GLY A 1013 20.74 -21.44 3.85
N LEU A 1014 19.52 -21.34 3.30
CA LEU A 1014 18.35 -22.02 3.85
C LEU A 1014 18.48 -23.55 3.79
N LYS A 1015 18.96 -24.09 2.66
CA LYS A 1015 19.18 -25.54 2.52
C LYS A 1015 20.12 -26.05 3.59
N LYS A 1016 21.30 -25.44 3.74
CA LYS A 1016 22.27 -25.81 4.79
C LYS A 1016 21.69 -25.66 6.19
N ALA A 1017 21.01 -24.55 6.48
CA ALA A 1017 20.43 -24.29 7.79
C ALA A 1017 19.39 -25.37 8.17
N ILE A 1018 18.55 -25.76 7.21
CA ILE A 1018 17.48 -26.76 7.39
C ILE A 1018 18.05 -28.18 7.46
N GLU A 1019 19.09 -28.51 6.69
CA GLU A 1019 19.82 -29.79 6.80
C GLU A 1019 20.38 -29.99 8.21
N MET A 1020 20.91 -28.92 8.83
CA MET A 1020 21.41 -28.94 10.21
C MET A 1020 20.28 -28.91 11.25
N ASN A 1021 19.16 -28.23 10.97
CA ASN A 1021 18.01 -28.15 11.86
C ASN A 1021 16.67 -28.08 11.09
N PRO A 1022 15.99 -29.23 10.91
CA PRO A 1022 14.74 -29.31 10.14
C PRO A 1022 13.60 -28.43 10.65
N LYS A 1023 13.62 -28.00 11.92
CA LYS A 1023 12.59 -27.11 12.49
C LYS A 1023 12.57 -25.72 11.82
N LEU A 1024 13.67 -25.32 11.17
CA LEU A 1024 13.75 -24.04 10.48
C LEU A 1024 12.89 -23.97 9.21
N LYS A 1025 12.37 -25.08 8.69
CA LYS A 1025 11.38 -25.10 7.59
C LYS A 1025 10.16 -24.24 7.89
N GLY A 1026 9.54 -24.50 9.05
CA GLY A 1026 8.35 -23.77 9.49
C GLY A 1026 8.63 -22.30 9.79
N LYS A 1027 9.84 -21.98 10.28
CA LYS A 1027 10.27 -20.59 10.46
C LYS A 1027 10.39 -19.89 9.10
N ALA A 1028 11.17 -20.44 8.16
CA ALA A 1028 11.39 -19.85 6.84
C ALA A 1028 10.09 -19.64 6.05
N LEU A 1029 9.11 -20.55 6.15
CA LEU A 1029 7.78 -20.43 5.53
C LEU A 1029 6.98 -19.21 6.00
N ASN A 1030 7.22 -18.74 7.22
CA ASN A 1030 6.46 -17.64 7.83
C ASN A 1030 7.32 -16.37 8.02
N ASP A 1031 8.62 -16.46 7.76
CA ASP A 1031 9.58 -15.39 7.96
C ASP A 1031 9.52 -14.38 6.79
N ARG A 1032 9.20 -13.14 7.13
CA ARG A 1032 8.99 -12.05 6.15
C ARG A 1032 10.29 -11.59 5.51
N GLU A 1033 11.45 -12.02 6.02
CA GLU A 1033 12.73 -11.87 5.34
C GLU A 1033 12.69 -12.53 3.95
N PHE A 1034 11.88 -13.56 3.74
CA PHE A 1034 11.81 -14.32 2.48
C PHE A 1034 10.51 -14.11 1.70
N ILE A 1035 9.72 -13.07 2.01
CA ILE A 1035 8.39 -12.89 1.41
C ILE A 1035 8.40 -12.88 -0.13
N ARG A 1036 9.45 -12.32 -0.74
CA ARG A 1036 9.66 -12.31 -2.21
C ARG A 1036 9.73 -13.73 -2.82
N TYR A 1037 10.08 -14.73 -2.03
CA TYR A 1037 10.31 -16.10 -2.47
C TYR A 1037 9.15 -17.05 -2.17
N PHE A 1038 8.08 -16.61 -1.50
CA PHE A 1038 6.99 -17.49 -1.07
C PHE A 1038 6.25 -18.19 -2.23
N ASN A 1039 6.33 -17.65 -3.44
CA ASN A 1039 5.77 -18.26 -4.66
C ASN A 1039 6.85 -18.87 -5.59
N ASN A 1040 8.12 -18.89 -5.17
CA ASN A 1040 9.23 -19.44 -5.96
C ASN A 1040 9.32 -20.96 -5.75
N GLU A 1041 9.40 -21.73 -6.84
CA GLU A 1041 9.41 -23.20 -6.79
C GLU A 1041 10.63 -23.77 -6.05
N GLU A 1042 11.82 -23.19 -6.24
CA GLU A 1042 13.04 -23.63 -5.58
C GLU A 1042 12.99 -23.37 -4.08
N PHE A 1043 12.56 -22.18 -3.66
CA PHE A 1043 12.31 -21.86 -2.24
C PHE A 1043 11.33 -22.86 -1.62
N LEU A 1044 10.19 -23.07 -2.27
CA LEU A 1044 9.17 -24.01 -1.78
C LEU A 1044 9.70 -25.44 -1.66
N SER A 1045 10.58 -25.88 -2.56
CA SER A 1045 11.21 -27.22 -2.48
C SER A 1045 12.16 -27.39 -1.29
N ILE A 1046 12.70 -26.30 -0.75
CA ILE A 1046 13.60 -26.30 0.41
C ILE A 1046 12.78 -26.30 1.71
N VAL A 1047 11.69 -25.52 1.75
CA VAL A 1047 10.97 -25.24 3.00
C VAL A 1047 9.69 -26.07 3.20
N LYS A 1048 9.13 -26.69 2.15
CA LYS A 1048 8.08 -27.73 2.25
C LYS A 1048 8.77 -29.08 2.15
#